data_AF-A0A4P5X6A2-F1
#
_entry.id   AF-A0A4P5X6A2-F1
#
_cell.length_a   1.000
_cell.length_b   1.000
_cell.length_c   1.000
_cell.angle_alpha   90.00
_cell.angle_beta   90.00
_cell.angle_gamma   90.00
#
_symmetry.space_group_name_H-M   'P 1'
#
loop_
_entity.id
_entity.type
_entity.pdbx_description
1 polymer ?
#
loop_
_entity_poly.entity_id
_entity_poly.type
_entity_poly.pdbx_seq_one_letter_code
_entity_poly.pdbx_strand_id
1 'polypeptide(L)'
;MKLTGGNWAAGPASDRGLLVIRRQWAAWCLVIGLAAVSVGRADDIGLQDGSVVRGTILRIRPDAILILADDGKTRTAALETVQRFAIDLAAGPRCVRVVDRDGRRRLVSVTECAERRLSGTDTEGKPVAFGSGDIREAIVYPVARPRHVLDIPYVRQKPDFCGEACVEMVSTFLGKPVAQDTVNELGGLDGKRGCYAQELIAALRKTDLQVVSEESWPGVTDDDFLAERIRLLSCLRDNHPVLLGVSGHYQPEPKAATFDHMVLLVGYDLVGERFVIHDPGRWPQWEISFPAFVHHRKNTSGQLCQVEFGLFRTWKTGTAADLPATLLALGDRSIRVKPPAGDPVDLPIDTLDRGCAGFVARLKTGRPTPRPGGPTAAGYAQTLYLSARESALRGDEAEALALLDRAVATGFTQFGMLQTDNAFDLLREDERFKALLADRERIVAEFLTKATTLLLDRLGKSHTVVSEANDPYVVIAAGGAAAGKETIDILRTIAGLHGKTLFRNKAQGGFLVVLTDDAEAFVALRGGGPEARTSAGFYNHGTRTLVIRRGTGTGTTAHEFTHALHFADMEALGQTHPIWVREGLGSLYEESDPRPDGLVGLVNWRLPLLKKALADGQTFPLRAFLEDSDRCFAERIDVAYAMARYLCFFLQEKQLLSPWYARYCRNYADDRKGIRSLEEAYGKPLDQLETDWIEFVKALP
;
A
#
# COMPACT_ATOMS: atom_id res chain seq x y z
N MET A 1 -46.73 -26.95 46.82
CA MET A 1 -47.24 -26.53 48.14
C MET A 1 -47.23 -25.02 48.18
N LYS A 2 -48.41 -24.36 48.16
CA LYS A 2 -48.57 -22.90 48.25
C LYS A 2 -48.33 -22.46 49.69
N LEU A 3 -47.63 -21.34 49.89
CA LEU A 3 -47.89 -20.32 50.93
C LEU A 3 -47.31 -18.99 50.38
N THR A 4 -48.11 -18.03 49.89
CA THR A 4 -48.81 -16.92 50.60
C THR A 4 -47.82 -15.95 51.28
N GLY A 5 -47.86 -14.63 51.16
CA GLY A 5 -48.83 -13.66 50.65
C GLY A 5 -48.65 -12.32 51.41
N GLY A 6 -49.08 -11.19 50.83
CA GLY A 6 -49.23 -9.89 51.50
C GLY A 6 -48.44 -8.75 50.85
N ASN A 7 -48.99 -8.01 49.86
CA ASN A 7 -49.84 -6.81 49.94
C ASN A 7 -49.17 -5.59 50.62
N TRP A 8 -49.13 -4.43 49.93
CA TRP A 8 -49.88 -3.19 50.24
C TRP A 8 -49.48 -2.07 49.25
N ALA A 9 -50.44 -1.19 48.97
CA ALA A 9 -50.57 -0.38 47.76
C ALA A 9 -50.15 1.11 47.88
N ALA A 10 -49.83 1.69 46.70
CA ALA A 10 -50.03 3.07 46.16
C ALA A 10 -49.86 4.30 47.08
N GLY A 11 -49.23 5.44 46.74
CA GLY A 11 -48.61 6.14 45.57
C GLY A 11 -48.30 7.60 46.04
N PRO A 12 -47.97 8.64 45.24
CA PRO A 12 -47.61 8.78 43.82
C PRO A 12 -46.24 9.50 43.58
N ALA A 13 -45.72 9.45 42.33
CA ALA A 13 -44.60 10.24 41.77
C ALA A 13 -43.23 10.14 42.49
N SER A 14 -42.07 9.96 41.89
CA SER A 14 -41.60 9.94 40.50
C SER A 14 -40.14 9.47 40.61
N ASP A 15 -39.79 8.29 40.08
CA ASP A 15 -38.37 7.93 39.95
C ASP A 15 -38.09 6.84 38.91
N ARG A 16 -38.81 6.91 37.77
CA ARG A 16 -38.43 6.19 36.54
C ARG A 16 -37.17 6.77 35.86
N GLY A 17 -36.49 7.74 36.49
CA GLY A 17 -35.20 8.30 36.05
C GLY A 17 -33.96 7.68 36.70
N LEU A 18 -34.09 6.93 37.79
CA LEU A 18 -32.94 6.49 38.61
C LEU A 18 -32.57 4.99 38.47
N LEU A 19 -33.34 4.21 37.70
CA LEU A 19 -33.00 2.80 37.38
C LEU A 19 -32.32 2.61 36.01
N VAL A 20 -32.25 3.66 35.18
CA VAL A 20 -31.48 3.65 33.92
C VAL A 20 -29.99 3.92 34.18
N ILE A 21 -29.67 4.61 35.28
CA ILE A 21 -28.28 4.96 35.63
C ILE A 21 -27.54 3.82 36.34
N ARG A 22 -28.24 2.87 36.99
CA ARG A 22 -27.59 1.70 37.62
C ARG A 22 -27.32 0.52 36.68
N ARG A 23 -27.90 0.49 35.47
CA ARG A 23 -27.52 -0.48 34.41
C ARG A 23 -26.38 0.01 33.52
N GLN A 24 -26.09 1.32 33.51
CA GLN A 24 -24.93 1.88 32.80
C GLN A 24 -23.60 1.69 33.56
N TRP A 25 -23.64 1.38 34.86
CA TRP A 25 -22.44 1.08 35.65
C TRP A 25 -22.11 -0.42 35.72
N ALA A 26 -23.02 -1.33 35.35
CA ALA A 26 -22.66 -2.73 35.08
C ALA A 26 -21.94 -2.90 33.72
N ALA A 27 -21.95 -1.88 32.86
CA ALA A 27 -21.09 -1.79 31.68
C ALA A 27 -19.61 -1.56 32.03
N TRP A 28 -19.31 -1.14 33.28
CA TRP A 28 -17.96 -1.21 33.85
C TRP A 28 -17.59 -2.60 34.37
N CYS A 29 -18.49 -3.58 34.31
CA CYS A 29 -18.18 -4.99 34.53
C CYS A 29 -18.02 -5.78 33.21
N LEU A 30 -18.01 -5.08 32.07
CA LEU A 30 -17.22 -5.45 30.89
C LEU A 30 -15.69 -5.30 31.16
N VAL A 31 -15.27 -5.37 32.43
CA VAL A 31 -13.88 -5.46 32.91
C VAL A 31 -13.30 -6.86 32.71
N ILE A 32 -14.04 -7.78 32.08
CA ILE A 32 -13.53 -9.06 31.57
C ILE A 32 -14.05 -9.27 30.14
N GLY A 33 -14.05 -8.19 29.33
CA GLY A 33 -14.09 -8.31 27.89
C GLY A 33 -12.71 -8.75 27.41
N LEU A 34 -12.58 -10.02 27.03
CA LEU A 34 -11.45 -10.52 26.23
C LEU A 34 -10.06 -10.11 26.75
N ALA A 35 -9.69 -10.58 27.94
CA ALA A 35 -8.28 -10.90 28.12
C ALA A 35 -7.87 -11.85 26.98
N ALA A 36 -6.71 -11.59 26.36
CA ALA A 36 -6.01 -12.55 25.53
C ALA A 36 -6.61 -12.88 24.14
N VAL A 37 -6.48 -11.93 23.21
CA VAL A 37 -5.86 -12.31 21.92
C VAL A 37 -4.37 -12.04 22.11
N SER A 38 -3.70 -13.04 22.68
CA SER A 38 -2.36 -13.03 23.27
C SER A 38 -1.30 -12.22 22.51
N VAL A 39 -0.86 -11.09 23.07
CA VAL A 39 0.51 -10.62 22.79
C VAL A 39 1.44 -11.64 23.43
N GLY A 40 2.20 -12.34 22.58
CA GLY A 40 2.70 -13.69 22.84
C GLY A 40 3.52 -13.82 24.12
N ARG A 41 3.06 -14.73 25.01
CA ARG A 41 3.76 -15.34 26.17
C ARG A 41 4.54 -14.36 27.07
N ALA A 42 4.19 -14.35 28.36
CA ALA A 42 4.68 -13.34 29.31
C ALA A 42 6.20 -13.32 29.45
N ASP A 43 6.79 -12.13 29.26
CA ASP A 43 8.12 -11.79 29.74
C ASP A 43 8.04 -11.70 31.28
N ASP A 44 9.07 -12.19 31.97
CA ASP A 44 9.13 -12.20 33.44
C ASP A 44 10.10 -11.13 33.95
N ILE A 45 9.64 -10.27 34.86
CA ILE A 45 10.48 -9.24 35.48
C ILE A 45 10.44 -9.43 37.00
N GLY A 46 11.56 -9.89 37.56
CA GLY A 46 11.73 -10.06 39.01
C GLY A 46 12.19 -8.76 39.67
N LEU A 47 11.48 -8.33 40.71
CA LEU A 47 11.78 -7.13 41.49
C LEU A 47 12.52 -7.47 42.80
N GLN A 48 13.15 -6.46 43.40
CA GLN A 48 13.95 -6.60 44.62
C GLN A 48 13.14 -7.07 45.85
N ASP A 49 11.85 -6.77 45.88
CA ASP A 49 10.93 -7.21 46.94
C ASP A 49 10.46 -8.66 46.77
N GLY A 50 10.95 -9.37 45.75
CA GLY A 50 10.57 -10.74 45.43
C GLY A 50 9.30 -10.86 44.59
N SER A 51 8.64 -9.75 44.25
CA SER A 51 7.49 -9.75 43.35
C SER A 51 7.92 -9.93 41.88
N VAL A 52 7.00 -10.41 41.05
CA VAL A 52 7.21 -10.60 39.61
C VAL A 52 6.16 -9.83 38.84
N VAL A 53 6.59 -8.97 37.91
CA VAL A 53 5.72 -8.33 36.95
C VAL A 53 5.71 -9.16 35.68
N ARG A 54 4.52 -9.61 35.26
CA ARG A 54 4.28 -10.32 34.02
C ARG A 54 3.66 -9.40 32.97
N GLY A 55 4.10 -9.57 31.73
CA GLY A 55 3.60 -8.83 30.58
C GLY A 55 4.60 -8.87 29.43
N THR A 56 4.42 -8.03 28.42
CA THR A 56 5.37 -7.89 27.30
C THR A 56 6.28 -6.70 27.55
N ILE A 57 7.59 -6.91 27.63
CA ILE A 57 8.59 -5.84 27.63
C ILE A 57 8.49 -5.12 26.28
N LEU A 58 8.23 -3.82 26.32
CA LEU A 58 8.15 -2.95 25.15
C LEU A 58 9.47 -2.20 24.93
N ARG A 59 10.01 -1.64 26.02
CA ARG A 59 11.18 -0.74 25.96
C ARG A 59 12.02 -0.87 27.24
N ILE A 60 13.34 -0.93 27.07
CA ILE A 60 14.33 -0.90 28.16
C ILE A 60 15.13 0.41 28.03
N ARG A 61 15.26 1.14 29.14
CA ARG A 61 16.04 2.38 29.29
C ARG A 61 16.97 2.26 30.50
N PRO A 62 17.99 3.14 30.62
CA PRO A 62 18.94 3.13 31.75
C PRO A 62 18.29 3.27 33.13
N ASP A 63 17.11 3.89 33.20
CA ASP A 63 16.38 4.22 34.42
C ASP A 63 15.13 3.36 34.62
N ALA A 64 14.57 2.77 33.56
CA ALA A 64 13.30 2.06 33.65
C ALA A 64 13.05 1.02 32.54
N ILE A 65 12.13 0.09 32.82
CA ILE A 65 11.55 -0.85 31.85
C ILE A 65 10.07 -0.54 31.68
N LEU A 66 9.64 -0.39 30.43
CA LEU A 66 8.23 -0.23 30.04
C LEU A 66 7.65 -1.58 29.63
N ILE A 67 6.51 -1.92 30.22
CA ILE A 67 5.88 -3.23 30.15
C ILE A 67 4.42 -3.03 29.75
N LEU A 68 3.94 -3.78 28.76
CA LEU A 68 2.51 -3.96 28.53
C LEU A 68 2.05 -5.13 29.40
N ALA A 69 1.34 -4.82 30.49
CA ALA A 69 0.86 -5.85 31.40
C ALA A 69 -0.34 -6.62 30.83
N ASP A 70 -0.64 -7.77 31.43
CA ASP A 70 -1.72 -8.67 31.01
C ASP A 70 -3.12 -8.02 31.02
N ASP A 71 -3.31 -6.94 31.77
CA ASP A 71 -4.55 -6.15 31.79
C ASP A 71 -4.63 -5.11 30.67
N GLY A 72 -3.68 -5.14 29.73
CA GLY A 72 -3.61 -4.24 28.57
C GLY A 72 -3.07 -2.85 28.88
N LYS A 73 -2.64 -2.58 30.14
CA LYS A 73 -2.10 -1.29 30.54
C LYS A 73 -0.59 -1.27 30.49
N THR A 74 -0.03 -0.14 30.08
CA THR A 74 1.40 0.10 30.19
C THR A 74 1.78 0.39 31.65
N ARG A 75 2.88 -0.22 32.10
CA ARG A 75 3.46 -0.02 33.43
C ARG A 75 4.95 0.21 33.29
N THR A 76 5.50 1.01 34.18
CA THR A 76 6.93 1.28 34.22
C THR A 76 7.51 0.76 35.52
N ALA A 77 8.55 -0.07 35.43
CA ALA A 77 9.34 -0.52 36.57
C ALA A 77 10.69 0.22 36.57
N ALA A 78 11.08 0.82 37.69
CA ALA A 78 12.37 1.47 37.82
C ALA A 78 13.50 0.41 37.74
N LEU A 79 14.50 0.64 36.89
CA LEU A 79 15.52 -0.37 36.58
C LEU A 79 16.37 -0.74 37.82
N GLU A 80 16.48 0.16 38.79
CA GLU A 80 17.12 -0.08 40.08
C GLU A 80 16.38 -1.13 40.93
N THR A 81 15.06 -1.23 40.78
CA THR A 81 14.23 -2.22 41.48
C THR A 81 14.21 -3.58 40.77
N VAL A 82 14.73 -3.67 39.54
CA VAL A 82 14.71 -4.89 38.72
C VAL A 82 15.94 -5.75 39.01
N GLN A 83 15.73 -6.92 39.61
CA GLN A 83 16.80 -7.92 39.80
C GLN A 83 17.10 -8.68 38.50
N ARG A 84 16.06 -9.07 37.77
CA ARG A 84 16.17 -9.78 36.49
C ARG A 84 15.00 -9.45 35.57
N PHE A 85 15.24 -9.47 34.27
CA PHE A 85 14.18 -9.57 33.27
C PHE A 85 14.53 -10.70 32.32
N ALA A 86 13.53 -11.43 31.87
CA ALA A 86 13.63 -12.47 30.86
C ALA A 86 12.64 -12.15 29.74
N ILE A 87 13.10 -12.30 28.51
CA ILE A 87 12.25 -12.22 27.33
C ILE A 87 11.77 -13.62 27.01
N ASP A 88 10.47 -13.81 26.76
CA ASP A 88 9.98 -15.08 26.24
C ASP A 88 10.49 -15.28 24.81
N LEU A 89 11.27 -16.35 24.66
CA LEU A 89 11.82 -16.81 23.40
C LEU A 89 11.26 -18.18 23.01
N ALA A 90 10.23 -18.66 23.72
CA ALA A 90 9.66 -19.98 23.46
C ALA A 90 8.91 -20.04 22.11
N ALA A 91 8.62 -18.89 21.49
CA ALA A 91 8.12 -18.77 20.12
C ALA A 91 9.24 -18.55 19.07
N GLY A 92 10.50 -18.54 19.49
CA GLY A 92 11.67 -18.26 18.66
C GLY A 92 12.35 -16.92 19.00
N PRO A 93 13.36 -16.51 18.22
CA PRO A 93 14.07 -15.26 18.41
C PRO A 93 13.16 -14.03 18.31
N ARG A 94 13.55 -12.92 18.96
CA ARG A 94 12.83 -11.62 18.86
C ARG A 94 13.75 -10.53 18.30
N CYS A 95 13.23 -9.69 17.42
CA CYS A 95 13.93 -8.51 16.95
C CYS A 95 13.95 -7.43 18.03
N VAL A 96 15.12 -6.89 18.32
CA VAL A 96 15.34 -5.79 19.27
C VAL A 96 16.11 -4.67 18.59
N ARG A 97 15.54 -3.46 18.57
CA ARG A 97 16.27 -2.25 18.15
C ARG A 97 17.02 -1.68 19.33
N VAL A 98 18.34 -1.78 19.30
CA VAL A 98 19.23 -1.26 20.35
C VAL A 98 19.87 0.05 19.89
N VAL A 99 19.83 1.05 20.78
CA VAL A 99 20.66 2.26 20.71
C VAL A 99 21.66 2.16 21.86
N ASP A 100 22.94 2.08 21.53
CA ASP A 100 24.00 2.07 22.55
C ASP A 100 24.25 3.47 23.15
N ARG A 101 25.12 3.56 24.15
CA ARG A 101 25.48 4.85 24.78
C ARG A 101 26.15 5.83 23.82
N ASP A 102 26.83 5.33 22.79
CA ASP A 102 27.46 6.15 21.74
C ASP A 102 26.44 6.63 20.70
N GLY A 103 25.17 6.24 20.83
CA GLY A 103 24.08 6.61 19.93
C GLY A 103 24.01 5.78 18.66
N ARG A 104 24.81 4.71 18.53
CA ARG A 104 24.76 3.81 17.37
C ARG A 104 23.52 2.93 17.46
N ARG A 105 22.83 2.81 16.33
CA ARG A 105 21.59 2.03 16.21
C ARG A 105 21.89 0.68 15.58
N ARG A 106 21.32 -0.39 16.12
CA ARG A 106 21.43 -1.76 15.59
C ARG A 106 20.10 -2.48 15.74
N LEU A 107 19.78 -3.32 14.76
CA LEU A 107 18.67 -4.28 14.86
C LEU A 107 19.26 -5.67 15.11
N VAL A 108 18.79 -6.33 16.16
CA VAL A 108 19.39 -7.55 16.70
C VAL A 108 18.32 -8.63 16.79
N SER A 109 18.59 -9.82 16.29
CA SER A 109 17.79 -11.02 16.56
C SER A 109 18.25 -11.63 17.88
N VAL A 110 17.50 -11.41 18.95
CA VAL A 110 17.80 -11.91 20.30
C VAL A 110 17.39 -13.37 20.39
N THR A 111 18.35 -14.23 20.72
CA THR A 111 18.19 -15.67 20.89
C THR A 111 18.37 -16.14 22.32
N GLU A 112 18.87 -15.25 23.20
CA GLU A 112 19.07 -15.54 24.62
C GLU A 112 18.94 -14.25 25.44
N CYS A 113 18.35 -14.37 26.63
CA CYS A 113 18.28 -13.31 27.62
C CYS A 113 18.61 -13.88 29.01
N ALA A 114 19.74 -13.46 29.58
CA ALA A 114 20.22 -13.90 30.88
C ALA A 114 20.75 -12.71 31.68
N GLU A 115 20.44 -12.64 32.97
CA GLU A 115 21.01 -11.65 33.91
C GLU A 115 20.98 -10.19 33.40
N ARG A 116 19.88 -9.76 32.78
CA ARG A 116 19.72 -8.42 32.18
C ARG A 116 20.64 -8.14 30.99
N ARG A 117 21.08 -9.19 30.30
CA ARG A 117 21.86 -9.16 29.06
C ARG A 117 21.02 -9.69 27.91
N LEU A 118 21.16 -9.05 26.76
CA LEU A 118 20.58 -9.48 25.49
C LEU A 118 21.70 -10.00 24.60
N SER A 119 21.61 -11.26 24.14
CA SER A 119 22.57 -11.87 23.21
C SER A 119 21.85 -12.41 21.97
N GLY A 120 22.53 -12.32 20.83
CA GLY A 120 21.96 -12.70 19.55
C GLY A 120 22.87 -12.36 18.37
N THR A 121 22.27 -12.11 17.21
CA THR A 121 22.98 -11.72 15.99
C THR A 121 22.45 -10.42 15.42
N ASP A 122 23.32 -9.60 14.83
CA ASP A 122 22.91 -8.42 14.07
C ASP A 122 22.40 -8.80 12.66
N THR A 123 22.05 -7.79 11.86
CA THR A 123 21.56 -7.96 10.49
C THR A 123 22.59 -8.59 9.53
N GLU A 124 23.87 -8.58 9.89
CA GLU A 124 24.95 -9.24 9.14
C GLU A 124 25.24 -10.66 9.64
N GLY A 125 24.44 -11.16 10.61
CA GLY A 125 24.64 -12.45 11.24
C GLY A 125 25.78 -12.48 12.26
N LYS A 126 26.38 -11.33 12.59
CA LYS A 126 27.49 -11.27 13.55
C LYS A 126 26.97 -11.37 14.98
N PRO A 127 27.61 -12.16 15.85
CA PRO A 127 27.24 -12.24 17.25
C PRO A 127 27.36 -10.89 17.95
N VAL A 128 26.33 -10.50 18.68
CA VAL A 128 26.30 -9.28 19.48
C VAL A 128 25.71 -9.56 20.86
N ALA A 129 26.21 -8.86 21.87
CA ALA A 129 25.69 -8.95 23.23
C ALA A 129 25.73 -7.58 23.90
N PHE A 130 24.63 -7.21 24.55
CA PHE A 130 24.47 -5.91 25.22
C PHE A 130 24.07 -6.15 26.68
N GLY A 131 24.84 -5.60 27.62
CA GLY A 131 24.41 -5.51 29.01
C GLY A 131 23.49 -4.31 29.20
N SER A 132 22.61 -4.34 30.22
CA SER A 132 21.76 -3.18 30.55
C SER A 132 22.54 -1.87 30.78
N GLY A 133 23.82 -1.94 31.15
CA GLY A 133 24.71 -0.78 31.28
C GLY A 133 25.10 -0.13 29.94
N ASP A 134 25.11 -0.88 28.84
CA ASP A 134 25.58 -0.45 27.51
C ASP A 134 24.45 0.17 26.67
N ILE A 135 23.20 -0.02 27.10
CA ILE A 135 21.99 0.32 26.37
C ILE A 135 21.53 1.73 26.78
N ARG A 136 21.37 2.62 25.80
CA ARG A 136 20.64 3.89 25.95
C ARG A 136 19.14 3.69 25.73
N GLU A 137 18.76 2.85 24.79
CA GLU A 137 17.38 2.43 24.58
C GLU A 137 17.37 1.07 23.87
N ALA A 138 16.51 0.15 24.29
CA ALA A 138 16.18 -1.04 23.50
C ALA A 138 14.66 -1.15 23.33
N ILE A 139 14.17 -1.20 22.09
CA ILE A 139 12.77 -1.52 21.79
C ILE A 139 12.69 -3.00 21.41
N VAL A 140 11.85 -3.75 22.13
CA VAL A 140 11.74 -5.21 21.99
C VAL A 140 10.46 -5.53 21.22
N TYR A 141 10.60 -5.97 19.96
CA TYR A 141 9.46 -6.29 19.10
C TYR A 141 9.00 -7.74 19.30
N PRO A 142 7.71 -8.07 19.07
CA PRO A 142 7.17 -9.42 19.28
C PRO A 142 7.42 -10.36 18.08
N VAL A 143 8.23 -9.92 17.11
CA VAL A 143 8.46 -10.58 15.83
C VAL A 143 9.89 -11.08 15.72
N ALA A 144 10.09 -12.18 14.99
CA ALA A 144 11.40 -12.79 14.76
C ALA A 144 12.10 -12.27 13.50
N ARG A 145 11.36 -11.64 12.58
CA ARG A 145 11.88 -11.13 11.31
C ARG A 145 11.85 -9.60 11.30
N PRO A 146 12.86 -8.96 10.71
CA PRO A 146 12.90 -7.50 10.60
C PRO A 146 11.85 -6.95 9.63
N ARG A 147 11.36 -7.76 8.68
CA ARG A 147 10.28 -7.37 7.77
C ARG A 147 9.35 -8.55 7.53
N HIS A 148 8.07 -8.24 7.35
CA HIS A 148 7.04 -9.21 6.99
C HIS A 148 5.92 -8.49 6.25
N VAL A 149 5.52 -9.01 5.09
CA VAL A 149 4.41 -8.47 4.30
C VAL A 149 3.50 -9.61 3.91
N LEU A 150 2.24 -9.49 4.33
CA LEU A 150 1.16 -10.36 3.91
C LEU A 150 0.86 -10.05 2.46
N ASP A 151 0.83 -11.12 1.69
CA ASP A 151 0.73 -11.03 0.25
C ASP A 151 -0.77 -11.01 -0.13
N ILE A 152 -1.45 -9.96 0.30
CA ILE A 152 -2.90 -9.77 0.10
C ILE A 152 -3.10 -9.09 -1.25
N PRO A 153 -4.02 -9.57 -2.10
CA PRO A 153 -4.26 -8.93 -3.39
C PRO A 153 -4.83 -7.54 -3.17
N TYR A 154 -4.21 -6.54 -3.80
CA TYR A 154 -4.72 -5.18 -3.78
C TYR A 154 -6.00 -5.04 -4.61
N VAL A 155 -7.00 -4.39 -4.04
CA VAL A 155 -8.25 -4.02 -4.71
C VAL A 155 -8.44 -2.51 -4.60
N ARG A 156 -8.65 -1.84 -5.74
CA ARG A 156 -9.01 -0.42 -5.79
C ARG A 156 -10.44 -0.25 -5.29
N GLN A 157 -10.69 0.74 -4.44
CA GLN A 157 -12.05 1.05 -4.01
C GLN A 157 -12.90 1.60 -5.15
N LYS A 158 -14.19 1.24 -5.12
CA LYS A 158 -15.27 2.01 -5.74
C LYS A 158 -15.42 3.38 -5.06
N PRO A 159 -16.18 4.35 -5.63
CA PRO A 159 -16.45 5.63 -4.97
C PRO A 159 -16.79 5.42 -3.50
N ASP A 160 -16.03 6.02 -2.58
CA ASP A 160 -16.34 5.99 -1.14
C ASP A 160 -16.26 4.59 -0.47
N PHE A 161 -15.92 3.52 -1.20
CA PHE A 161 -15.99 2.12 -0.72
C PHE A 161 -14.66 1.64 -0.10
N CYS A 162 -13.97 2.50 0.65
CA CYS A 162 -12.67 2.18 1.23
C CYS A 162 -12.72 0.95 2.14
N GLY A 163 -13.77 0.84 2.98
CA GLY A 163 -13.98 -0.29 3.89
C GLY A 163 -14.32 -1.57 3.15
N GLU A 164 -15.24 -1.50 2.19
CA GLU A 164 -15.69 -2.64 1.39
C GLU A 164 -14.55 -3.22 0.54
N ALA A 165 -13.70 -2.37 -0.03
CA ALA A 165 -12.50 -2.79 -0.74
C ALA A 165 -11.53 -3.56 0.19
N CYS A 166 -11.33 -3.10 1.43
CA CYS A 166 -10.53 -3.83 2.41
C CYS A 166 -11.11 -5.22 2.72
N VAL A 167 -12.44 -5.32 2.86
CA VAL A 167 -13.12 -6.61 3.06
C VAL A 167 -12.99 -7.52 1.84
N GLU A 168 -13.08 -6.99 0.63
CA GLU A 168 -12.85 -7.76 -0.60
C GLU A 168 -11.41 -8.29 -0.67
N MET A 169 -10.40 -7.46 -0.36
CA MET A 169 -8.98 -7.86 -0.31
C MET A 169 -8.77 -9.04 0.64
N VAL A 170 -9.26 -8.92 1.88
CA VAL A 170 -9.10 -9.95 2.92
C VAL A 170 -9.87 -11.21 2.58
N SER A 171 -11.13 -11.08 2.15
CA SER A 171 -11.97 -12.24 1.81
C SER A 171 -11.41 -13.02 0.60
N THR A 172 -10.82 -12.31 -0.36
CA THR A 172 -10.08 -12.91 -1.49
C THR A 172 -8.83 -13.63 -0.99
N PHE A 173 -8.04 -13.02 -0.11
CA PHE A 173 -6.87 -13.66 0.50
C PHE A 173 -7.22 -14.96 1.24
N LEU A 174 -8.34 -14.96 1.96
CA LEU A 174 -8.85 -16.14 2.68
C LEU A 174 -9.51 -17.18 1.74
N GLY A 175 -9.75 -16.82 0.47
CA GLY A 175 -10.29 -17.68 -0.59
C GLY A 175 -11.80 -17.82 -0.61
N LYS A 176 -12.52 -16.88 0.00
CA LYS A 176 -13.98 -16.72 -0.09
C LYS A 176 -14.28 -15.28 -0.49
N PRO A 177 -14.01 -14.88 -1.75
CA PRO A 177 -14.12 -13.47 -2.15
C PRO A 177 -15.55 -12.95 -1.94
N VAL A 178 -15.66 -11.81 -1.28
CA VAL A 178 -16.90 -11.06 -1.08
C VAL A 178 -16.74 -9.72 -1.81
N ALA A 179 -17.56 -9.48 -2.84
CA ALA A 179 -17.47 -8.25 -3.64
C ALA A 179 -17.89 -7.02 -2.84
N GLN A 180 -17.35 -5.83 -3.17
CA GLN A 180 -17.64 -4.60 -2.43
C GLN A 180 -19.14 -4.27 -2.35
N ASP A 181 -19.88 -4.47 -3.45
CA ASP A 181 -21.32 -4.22 -3.49
C ASP A 181 -22.06 -5.13 -2.50
N THR A 182 -21.65 -6.40 -2.41
CA THR A 182 -22.21 -7.35 -1.45
C THR A 182 -21.93 -6.91 -0.02
N VAL A 183 -20.72 -6.40 0.27
CA VAL A 183 -20.41 -5.85 1.61
C VAL A 183 -21.32 -4.65 1.92
N ASN A 184 -21.51 -3.75 0.95
CA ASN A 184 -22.37 -2.57 1.09
C ASN A 184 -23.84 -2.95 1.35
N GLU A 185 -24.38 -3.90 0.58
CA GLU A 185 -25.73 -4.45 0.76
C GLU A 185 -25.89 -5.14 2.11
N LEU A 186 -24.90 -5.92 2.55
CA LEU A 186 -24.89 -6.53 3.89
C LEU A 186 -24.85 -5.49 5.01
N GLY A 187 -24.24 -4.33 4.75
CA GLY A 187 -24.29 -3.15 5.62
C GLY A 187 -25.67 -2.46 5.67
N GLY A 188 -26.59 -2.83 4.78
CA GLY A 188 -27.94 -2.27 4.68
C GLY A 188 -28.03 -1.03 3.77
N LEU A 189 -27.09 -0.87 2.85
CA LEU A 189 -26.98 0.28 1.95
C LEU A 189 -27.38 -0.06 0.51
N ASP A 190 -27.55 0.97 -0.32
CA ASP A 190 -28.03 0.89 -1.71
C ASP A 190 -26.94 1.21 -2.76
N GLY A 191 -25.67 1.22 -2.34
CA GLY A 191 -24.52 1.47 -3.19
C GLY A 191 -24.22 2.94 -3.50
N LYS A 192 -25.00 3.91 -2.98
CA LYS A 192 -24.75 5.35 -3.24
C LYS A 192 -23.58 5.95 -2.46
N ARG A 193 -23.18 5.31 -1.36
CA ARG A 193 -22.06 5.69 -0.49
C ARG A 193 -21.44 4.43 0.14
N GLY A 194 -20.23 4.55 0.65
CA GLY A 194 -19.58 3.47 1.37
C GLY A 194 -20.13 3.26 2.78
N CYS A 195 -19.79 2.11 3.36
CA CYS A 195 -20.08 1.76 4.74
C CYS A 195 -19.26 2.61 5.71
N TYR A 196 -19.93 3.21 6.67
CA TYR A 196 -19.25 3.70 7.87
C TYR A 196 -18.89 2.55 8.80
N ALA A 197 -18.02 2.82 9.78
CA ALA A 197 -17.47 1.83 10.69
C ALA A 197 -18.51 0.83 11.26
N GLN A 198 -19.64 1.32 11.77
CA GLN A 198 -20.68 0.48 12.38
C GLN A 198 -21.42 -0.40 11.35
N GLU A 199 -21.64 0.13 10.14
CA GLU A 199 -22.30 -0.59 9.05
C GLU A 199 -21.38 -1.66 8.49
N LEU A 200 -20.09 -1.36 8.37
CA LEU A 200 -19.06 -2.31 7.96
C LEU A 200 -18.95 -3.46 8.96
N ILE A 201 -18.94 -3.16 10.26
CA ILE A 201 -18.99 -4.17 11.33
C ILE A 201 -20.26 -5.03 11.21
N ALA A 202 -21.42 -4.40 10.99
CA ALA A 202 -22.68 -5.12 10.80
C ALA A 202 -22.66 -6.02 9.55
N ALA A 203 -22.04 -5.56 8.47
CA ALA A 203 -21.83 -6.34 7.25
C ALA A 203 -20.93 -7.54 7.52
N LEU A 204 -19.77 -7.34 8.18
CA LEU A 204 -18.82 -8.39 8.54
C LEU A 204 -19.46 -9.51 9.35
N ARG A 205 -20.35 -9.18 10.30
CA ARG A 205 -21.10 -10.18 11.10
C ARG A 205 -22.05 -11.06 10.28
N LYS A 206 -22.39 -10.63 9.06
CA LYS A 206 -23.19 -11.40 8.11
C LYS A 206 -22.34 -12.12 7.06
N THR A 207 -21.01 -11.92 7.07
CA THR A 207 -20.07 -12.67 6.24
C THR A 207 -19.54 -13.90 6.99
N ASP A 208 -18.90 -14.81 6.26
CA ASP A 208 -18.14 -15.92 6.82
C ASP A 208 -16.74 -15.51 7.33
N LEU A 209 -16.42 -14.22 7.38
CA LEU A 209 -15.13 -13.73 7.86
C LEU A 209 -15.10 -13.73 9.38
N GLN A 210 -14.01 -14.25 9.93
CA GLN A 210 -13.79 -14.21 11.36
C GLN A 210 -13.15 -12.88 11.77
N VAL A 211 -13.88 -12.12 12.56
CA VAL A 211 -13.35 -10.96 13.27
C VAL A 211 -12.78 -11.44 14.61
N VAL A 212 -11.48 -11.23 14.82
CA VAL A 212 -10.77 -11.62 16.05
C VAL A 212 -10.97 -10.57 17.13
N SER A 213 -10.88 -9.29 16.76
CA SER A 213 -11.14 -8.16 17.65
C SER A 213 -11.72 -6.97 16.88
N GLU A 214 -12.64 -6.25 17.53
CA GLU A 214 -13.17 -4.95 17.11
C GLU A 214 -12.78 -3.96 18.22
N GLU A 215 -12.01 -2.92 17.89
CA GLU A 215 -11.50 -2.02 18.92
C GLU A 215 -11.57 -0.55 18.59
N SER A 216 -11.71 0.23 19.67
CA SER A 216 -11.37 1.64 19.73
C SER A 216 -10.17 1.84 20.65
N TRP A 217 -9.09 2.37 20.09
CA TRP A 217 -7.83 2.65 20.77
C TRP A 217 -7.62 4.17 20.87
N PRO A 218 -7.81 4.78 22.05
CA PRO A 218 -7.62 6.20 22.26
C PRO A 218 -6.17 6.49 22.68
N GLY A 219 -5.19 6.09 21.87
CA GLY A 219 -3.78 6.36 22.16
C GLY A 219 -3.55 7.86 22.32
N VAL A 220 -3.07 8.29 23.50
CA VAL A 220 -2.85 9.72 23.82
C VAL A 220 -1.38 10.03 24.11
N THR A 221 -0.60 9.05 24.55
CA THR A 221 0.83 9.18 24.84
C THR A 221 1.70 8.40 23.84
N ASP A 222 2.98 8.75 23.76
CA ASP A 222 3.95 8.02 22.93
C ASP A 222 4.09 6.54 23.33
N ASP A 223 3.90 6.24 24.61
CA ASP A 223 3.94 4.86 25.12
C ASP A 223 2.67 4.07 24.74
N ASP A 224 1.50 4.72 24.67
CA ASP A 224 0.28 4.10 24.16
C ASP A 224 0.39 3.75 22.67
N PHE A 225 1.02 4.63 21.89
CA PHE A 225 1.29 4.38 20.47
C PHE A 225 2.37 3.33 20.25
N LEU A 226 3.35 3.21 21.16
CA LEU A 226 4.28 2.10 21.14
C LEU A 226 3.55 0.77 21.42
N ALA A 227 2.68 0.74 22.42
CA ALA A 227 1.88 -0.45 22.73
C ALA A 227 0.99 -0.86 21.55
N GLU A 228 0.31 0.10 20.91
CA GLU A 228 -0.48 -0.14 19.70
C GLU A 228 0.37 -0.72 18.56
N ARG A 229 1.56 -0.16 18.33
CA ARG A 229 2.50 -0.68 17.33
C ARG A 229 2.88 -2.12 17.62
N ILE A 230 3.24 -2.45 18.86
CA ILE A 230 3.59 -3.82 19.27
C ILE A 230 2.42 -4.76 19.02
N ARG A 231 1.20 -4.33 19.31
CA ARG A 231 -0.01 -5.10 19.03
C ARG A 231 -0.21 -5.37 17.54
N LEU A 232 -0.14 -4.33 16.70
CA LEU A 232 -0.28 -4.45 15.24
C LEU A 232 0.79 -5.38 14.63
N LEU A 233 2.04 -5.27 15.12
CA LEU A 233 3.12 -6.18 14.73
C LEU A 233 2.82 -7.63 15.15
N SER A 234 2.19 -7.84 16.31
CA SER A 234 1.74 -9.17 16.74
C SER A 234 0.65 -9.74 15.84
N CYS A 235 -0.34 -8.94 15.45
CA CYS A 235 -1.37 -9.37 14.48
C CYS A 235 -0.72 -9.82 13.16
N LEU A 236 0.20 -9.00 12.63
CA LEU A 236 0.89 -9.32 11.37
C LEU A 236 1.80 -10.55 11.48
N ARG A 237 2.45 -10.76 12.64
CA ARG A 237 3.20 -11.99 12.93
C ARG A 237 2.34 -13.23 12.81
N ASP A 238 1.10 -13.14 13.28
CA ASP A 238 0.13 -14.23 13.29
C ASP A 238 -0.62 -14.32 11.93
N ASN A 239 -0.17 -13.55 10.93
CA ASN A 239 -0.74 -13.42 9.59
C ASN A 239 -2.19 -12.91 9.57
N HIS A 240 -2.55 -12.08 10.55
CA HIS A 240 -3.84 -11.41 10.64
C HIS A 240 -3.71 -9.99 10.07
N PRO A 241 -4.25 -9.71 8.88
CA PRO A 241 -4.31 -8.34 8.39
C PRO A 241 -5.29 -7.53 9.22
N VAL A 242 -5.04 -6.22 9.30
CA VAL A 242 -5.82 -5.33 10.16
C VAL A 242 -6.42 -4.21 9.32
N LEU A 243 -7.74 -4.12 9.29
CA LEU A 243 -8.43 -2.96 8.73
C LEU A 243 -8.44 -1.84 9.75
N LEU A 244 -8.09 -0.64 9.29
CA LEU A 244 -7.87 0.52 10.12
C LEU A 244 -8.59 1.74 9.54
N GLY A 245 -9.35 2.44 10.38
CA GLY A 245 -9.72 3.82 10.12
C GLY A 245 -8.52 4.76 10.25
N VAL A 246 -8.36 5.66 9.28
CA VAL A 246 -7.30 6.68 9.21
C VAL A 246 -7.85 8.02 8.69
N SER A 247 -7.19 9.13 8.98
CA SER A 247 -7.55 10.42 8.40
C SER A 247 -7.19 10.46 6.90
N GLY A 248 -8.14 10.74 6.02
CA GLY A 248 -8.02 10.77 4.56
C GLY A 248 -7.17 11.93 4.02
N HIS A 249 -6.89 12.93 4.86
CA HIS A 249 -5.90 13.96 4.59
C HIS A 249 -4.56 13.59 5.21
N TYR A 250 -3.61 13.15 4.39
CA TYR A 250 -2.21 12.94 4.77
C TYR A 250 -1.50 14.30 4.98
N GLN A 251 -1.97 15.10 5.92
CA GLN A 251 -1.46 16.44 6.22
C GLN A 251 -0.66 16.46 7.54
N PRO A 252 0.35 17.33 7.67
CA PRO A 252 1.11 17.49 8.92
C PRO A 252 0.26 17.93 10.12
N GLU A 253 -0.84 18.66 9.87
CA GLU A 253 -1.77 19.14 10.91
C GLU A 253 -3.23 19.04 10.42
N PRO A 254 -4.03 18.07 10.91
CA PRO A 254 -5.40 17.87 10.45
C PRO A 254 -6.34 18.96 10.99
N LYS A 255 -6.99 19.72 10.09
CA LYS A 255 -8.11 20.62 10.45
C LYS A 255 -9.40 19.81 10.57
N ALA A 256 -9.88 19.66 11.81
CA ALA A 256 -11.14 19.02 12.22
C ALA A 256 -11.28 17.53 11.83
N ALA A 257 -10.88 16.66 12.78
CA ALA A 257 -10.73 15.22 12.59
C ALA A 257 -12.06 14.43 12.76
N THR A 258 -12.61 14.01 11.62
CA THR A 258 -13.46 12.81 11.48
C THR A 258 -12.72 11.81 10.59
N PHE A 259 -12.69 10.53 10.95
CA PHE A 259 -12.19 9.50 10.03
C PHE A 259 -13.09 9.41 8.80
N ASP A 260 -12.49 9.55 7.63
CA ASP A 260 -13.15 9.52 6.32
C ASP A 260 -12.57 8.42 5.41
N HIS A 261 -11.55 7.68 5.86
CA HIS A 261 -10.89 6.64 5.04
C HIS A 261 -10.52 5.37 5.81
N MET A 262 -10.58 4.23 5.13
CA MET A 262 -10.20 2.92 5.65
C MET A 262 -9.04 2.34 4.82
N VAL A 263 -8.05 1.80 5.50
CA VAL A 263 -6.88 1.15 4.90
C VAL A 263 -6.70 -0.25 5.47
N LEU A 264 -5.98 -1.09 4.73
CA LEU A 264 -5.63 -2.43 5.18
C LEU A 264 -4.15 -2.51 5.50
N LEU A 265 -3.82 -2.70 6.77
CA LEU A 265 -2.47 -2.98 7.21
C LEU A 265 -2.11 -4.42 6.86
N VAL A 266 -1.07 -4.57 6.05
CA VAL A 266 -0.64 -5.85 5.50
C VAL A 266 0.80 -6.21 5.83
N GLY A 267 1.61 -5.30 6.37
CA GLY A 267 2.99 -5.63 6.69
C GLY A 267 3.73 -4.58 7.48
N TYR A 268 5.00 -4.83 7.71
CA TYR A 268 5.93 -3.94 8.40
C TYR A 268 7.37 -4.13 7.91
N ASP A 269 8.18 -3.10 8.09
CA ASP A 269 9.64 -3.06 7.94
C ASP A 269 10.25 -2.37 9.17
N LEU A 270 10.90 -3.14 10.04
CA LEU A 270 11.57 -2.64 11.23
C LEU A 270 12.89 -1.92 10.93
N VAL A 271 13.53 -2.19 9.79
CA VAL A 271 14.76 -1.50 9.37
C VAL A 271 14.42 -0.08 8.90
N GLY A 272 13.38 0.03 8.07
CA GLY A 272 12.85 1.31 7.61
C GLY A 272 11.98 2.03 8.64
N GLU A 273 11.63 1.37 9.74
CA GLU A 273 10.64 1.79 10.75
C GLU A 273 9.28 2.17 10.13
N ARG A 274 8.72 1.26 9.31
CA ARG A 274 7.50 1.48 8.52
C ARG A 274 6.47 0.39 8.70
N PHE A 275 5.22 0.77 8.53
CA PHE A 275 4.13 -0.14 8.19
C PHE A 275 3.92 -0.16 6.67
N VAL A 276 3.44 -1.30 6.17
CA VAL A 276 3.05 -1.50 4.78
C VAL A 276 1.54 -1.62 4.72
N ILE A 277 0.88 -0.72 4.01
CA ILE A 277 -0.58 -0.67 3.92
C ILE A 277 -1.05 -0.75 2.47
N HIS A 278 -2.17 -1.43 2.25
CA HIS A 278 -2.98 -1.20 1.07
C HIS A 278 -3.92 -0.02 1.34
N ASP A 279 -3.67 1.09 0.66
CA ASP A 279 -4.60 2.21 0.63
C ASP A 279 -5.51 2.02 -0.59
N PRO A 280 -6.76 1.56 -0.42
CA PRO A 280 -7.64 1.24 -1.53
C PRO A 280 -8.00 2.46 -2.40
N GLY A 281 -7.86 3.68 -1.88
CA GLY A 281 -8.11 4.93 -2.59
C GLY A 281 -6.93 5.38 -3.45
N ARG A 282 -5.71 4.96 -3.10
CA ARG A 282 -4.48 5.54 -3.67
C ARG A 282 -3.53 4.49 -4.22
N TRP A 283 -2.93 3.66 -3.36
CA TRP A 283 -1.72 2.91 -3.68
C TRP A 283 -1.69 1.52 -3.02
N PRO A 284 -1.25 0.47 -3.74
CA PRO A 284 -0.88 -0.80 -3.11
C PRO A 284 0.43 -0.67 -2.32
N GLN A 285 0.52 -1.37 -1.18
CA GLN A 285 1.75 -1.52 -0.38
C GLN A 285 2.48 -0.20 -0.11
N TRP A 286 1.71 0.84 0.15
CA TRP A 286 2.27 2.11 0.51
C TRP A 286 2.95 1.99 1.87
N GLU A 287 4.20 2.42 1.92
CA GLU A 287 4.99 2.39 3.14
C GLU A 287 4.82 3.70 3.91
N ILE A 288 4.46 3.59 5.18
CA ILE A 288 4.28 4.73 6.07
C ILE A 288 5.16 4.56 7.30
N SER A 289 5.92 5.61 7.65
CA SER A 289 6.80 5.56 8.82
C SER A 289 5.97 5.42 10.10
N PHE A 290 6.52 4.77 11.12
CA PHE A 290 5.83 4.62 12.40
C PHE A 290 5.41 5.96 13.02
N PRO A 291 6.23 7.04 13.00
CA PRO A 291 5.78 8.35 13.48
C PRO A 291 4.62 8.93 12.66
N ALA A 292 4.68 8.85 11.33
CA ALA A 292 3.60 9.36 10.47
C ALA A 292 2.30 8.58 10.71
N PHE A 293 2.38 7.26 10.83
CA PHE A 293 1.23 6.40 11.12
C PHE A 293 0.49 6.82 12.40
N VAL A 294 1.22 7.19 13.46
CA VAL A 294 0.64 7.72 14.70
C VAL A 294 -0.19 8.99 14.45
N HIS A 295 0.28 9.90 13.60
CA HIS A 295 -0.46 11.13 13.28
C HIS A 295 -1.77 10.84 12.54
N HIS A 296 -1.81 9.84 11.64
CA HIS A 296 -3.05 9.47 10.94
C HIS A 296 -4.07 8.72 11.80
N ARG A 297 -3.62 8.20 12.95
CA ARG A 297 -4.47 7.50 13.92
C ARG A 297 -5.07 8.45 14.96
N LYS A 298 -4.47 9.63 15.17
CA LYS A 298 -4.99 10.67 16.09
C LYS A 298 -6.29 11.27 15.54
N ASN A 299 -7.38 11.11 16.30
CA ASN A 299 -8.69 11.67 15.96
C ASN A 299 -9.40 12.26 17.19
N THR A 300 -10.36 13.14 16.95
CA THR A 300 -11.21 13.75 17.99
C THR A 300 -12.63 13.18 18.01
N SER A 301 -13.01 12.32 17.05
CA SER A 301 -14.38 11.84 16.88
C SER A 301 -14.74 10.64 17.76
N GLY A 302 -13.76 9.95 18.36
CA GLY A 302 -13.97 8.79 19.24
C GLY A 302 -14.52 7.54 18.54
N GLN A 303 -14.86 7.62 17.24
CA GLN A 303 -15.32 6.51 16.42
C GLN A 303 -14.13 5.88 15.70
N LEU A 304 -13.37 5.05 16.40
CA LEU A 304 -12.28 4.29 15.79
C LEU A 304 -12.77 2.89 15.42
N CYS A 305 -12.50 2.49 14.17
CA CYS A 305 -12.69 1.11 13.71
C CYS A 305 -11.31 0.47 13.47
N GLN A 306 -10.96 -0.49 14.31
CA GLN A 306 -9.89 -1.44 14.04
C GLN A 306 -10.51 -2.83 14.02
N VAL A 307 -10.33 -3.54 12.90
CA VAL A 307 -10.83 -4.90 12.72
C VAL A 307 -9.65 -5.80 12.40
N GLU A 308 -9.36 -6.71 13.32
CA GLU A 308 -8.39 -7.78 13.09
C GLU A 308 -9.11 -8.97 12.45
N PHE A 309 -8.61 -9.42 11.29
CA PHE A 309 -9.17 -10.58 10.60
C PHE A 309 -8.39 -11.85 10.94
N GLY A 310 -9.11 -12.83 11.48
CA GLY A 310 -8.58 -14.17 11.73
C GLY A 310 -8.57 -15.02 10.46
N LEU A 311 -7.71 -16.02 10.45
CA LEU A 311 -7.62 -16.99 9.37
C LEU A 311 -8.69 -18.09 9.53
N PHE A 312 -9.89 -17.86 8.98
CA PHE A 312 -10.97 -18.87 8.92
C PHE A 312 -10.98 -19.60 7.58
N ARG A 313 -10.95 -20.94 7.60
CA ARG A 313 -11.07 -21.76 6.38
C ARG A 313 -11.58 -23.18 6.69
N THR A 314 -12.11 -23.85 5.67
CA THR A 314 -12.31 -25.31 5.69
C THR A 314 -10.98 -26.03 5.46
N TRP A 315 -10.48 -26.70 6.48
CA TRP A 315 -9.29 -27.55 6.42
C TRP A 315 -9.68 -28.95 5.98
N LYS A 316 -9.00 -29.47 4.98
CA LYS A 316 -9.28 -30.78 4.42
C LYS A 316 -8.10 -31.70 4.66
N THR A 317 -8.39 -32.94 5.01
CA THR A 317 -7.38 -34.00 5.18
C THR A 317 -7.32 -34.89 3.94
N GLY A 318 -6.23 -35.64 3.77
CA GLY A 318 -6.05 -36.58 2.67
C GLY A 318 -7.09 -37.70 2.60
N THR A 319 -7.90 -37.88 3.65
CA THR A 319 -9.04 -38.82 3.73
C THR A 319 -10.40 -38.17 3.41
N ALA A 320 -10.40 -36.93 2.90
CA ALA A 320 -11.57 -36.14 2.53
C ALA A 320 -12.50 -35.70 3.68
N ALA A 321 -12.02 -35.69 4.92
CA ALA A 321 -12.73 -35.04 6.02
C ALA A 321 -12.53 -33.52 5.96
N ASP A 322 -13.64 -32.78 5.92
CA ASP A 322 -13.68 -31.32 5.92
C ASP A 322 -13.90 -30.81 7.36
N LEU A 323 -12.99 -29.96 7.84
CA LEU A 323 -13.04 -29.33 9.15
C LEU A 323 -13.08 -27.80 8.97
N PRO A 324 -14.25 -27.15 9.05
CA PRO A 324 -14.31 -25.72 9.23
C PRO A 324 -13.56 -25.38 10.52
N ALA A 325 -12.51 -24.56 10.48
CA ALA A 325 -11.78 -24.19 11.69
C ALA A 325 -10.93 -22.92 11.49
N THR A 326 -10.68 -22.24 12.61
CA THR A 326 -9.75 -21.11 12.67
C THR A 326 -8.32 -21.63 12.84
N LEU A 327 -7.35 -21.07 12.11
CA LEU A 327 -5.94 -21.30 12.41
C LEU A 327 -5.56 -20.60 13.73
N LEU A 328 -5.13 -21.37 14.73
CA LEU A 328 -4.62 -20.84 16.00
C LEU A 328 -3.10 -20.69 16.01
N ALA A 329 -2.38 -21.61 15.37
CA ALA A 329 -0.93 -21.58 15.31
C ALA A 329 -0.39 -22.32 14.08
N LEU A 330 0.76 -21.85 13.60
CA LEU A 330 1.47 -22.39 12.44
C LEU A 330 2.80 -22.99 12.91
N GLY A 331 2.90 -24.31 12.98
CA GLY A 331 4.13 -25.02 13.35
C GLY A 331 4.87 -25.55 12.11
N ASP A 332 6.12 -25.98 12.26
CA ASP A 332 6.96 -26.45 11.14
C ASP A 332 6.41 -27.69 10.43
N ARG A 333 5.74 -28.58 11.17
CA ARG A 333 5.19 -29.84 10.64
C ARG A 333 3.70 -30.04 10.94
N SER A 334 3.07 -29.11 11.64
CA SER A 334 1.65 -29.17 11.99
C SER A 334 1.05 -27.78 11.99
N ILE A 335 -0.27 -27.71 11.89
CA ILE A 335 -1.05 -26.52 12.18
C ILE A 335 -1.97 -26.81 13.36
N ARG A 336 -2.15 -25.82 14.23
CA ARG A 336 -3.12 -25.90 15.31
C ARG A 336 -4.38 -25.17 14.87
N VAL A 337 -5.51 -25.85 14.86
CA VAL A 337 -6.78 -25.28 14.40
C VAL A 337 -7.87 -25.44 15.45
N LYS A 338 -8.85 -24.53 15.48
CA LYS A 338 -10.02 -24.59 16.37
C LYS A 338 -11.31 -24.78 15.59
N PRO A 339 -11.96 -25.95 15.69
CA PRO A 339 -13.28 -26.17 15.10
C PRO A 339 -14.38 -25.31 15.77
N PRO A 340 -15.52 -25.08 15.10
CA PRO A 340 -16.69 -24.42 15.70
C PRO A 340 -17.20 -25.10 16.98
N ALA A 341 -17.08 -26.43 17.06
CA ALA A 341 -17.44 -27.23 18.22
C ALA A 341 -16.33 -28.24 18.54
N GLY A 342 -15.85 -28.24 19.77
CA GLY A 342 -14.78 -29.13 20.26
C GLY A 342 -13.49 -28.39 20.65
N ASP A 343 -12.53 -29.16 21.16
CA ASP A 343 -11.22 -28.64 21.55
C ASP A 343 -10.31 -28.39 20.33
N PRO A 344 -9.32 -27.49 20.46
CA PRO A 344 -8.30 -27.31 19.42
C PRO A 344 -7.61 -28.63 19.04
N VAL A 345 -7.37 -28.80 17.75
CA VAL A 345 -6.74 -29.99 17.18
C VAL A 345 -5.46 -29.59 16.46
N ASP A 346 -4.40 -30.37 16.65
CA ASP A 346 -3.17 -30.26 15.88
C ASP A 346 -3.25 -31.18 14.65
N LEU A 347 -3.24 -30.58 13.46
CA LEU A 347 -3.25 -31.29 12.18
C LEU A 347 -1.84 -31.34 11.61
N PRO A 348 -1.23 -32.52 11.44
CA PRO A 348 0.03 -32.66 10.73
C PRO A 348 -0.11 -32.16 9.28
N ILE A 349 0.83 -31.35 8.80
CA ILE A 349 0.74 -30.69 7.49
C ILE A 349 0.71 -31.73 6.35
N ASP A 350 1.39 -32.85 6.53
CA ASP A 350 1.43 -33.99 5.61
C ASP A 350 0.10 -34.75 5.52
N THR A 351 -0.79 -34.58 6.50
CA THR A 351 -2.15 -35.14 6.47
C THR A 351 -3.17 -34.22 5.81
N LEU A 352 -2.80 -32.97 5.53
CA LEU A 352 -3.66 -32.02 4.84
C LEU A 352 -3.73 -32.32 3.35
N ASP A 353 -4.86 -32.02 2.73
CA ASP A 353 -4.95 -32.06 1.28
C ASP A 353 -4.00 -31.05 0.62
N ARG A 354 -3.76 -31.21 -0.68
CA ARG A 354 -2.83 -30.34 -1.43
C ARG A 354 -3.21 -28.86 -1.36
N GLY A 355 -4.50 -28.52 -1.28
CA GLY A 355 -4.99 -27.15 -1.24
C GLY A 355 -4.72 -26.47 0.10
N CYS A 356 -4.93 -27.20 1.19
CA CYS A 356 -4.68 -26.79 2.57
C CYS A 356 -3.19 -26.75 2.86
N ALA A 357 -2.43 -27.79 2.51
CA ALA A 357 -0.97 -27.79 2.61
C ALA A 357 -0.35 -26.64 1.80
N GLY A 358 -0.86 -26.39 0.59
CA GLY A 358 -0.48 -25.24 -0.22
C GLY A 358 -0.80 -23.91 0.45
N PHE A 359 -1.95 -23.77 1.11
CA PHE A 359 -2.31 -22.56 1.87
C PHE A 359 -1.44 -22.36 3.11
N VAL A 360 -1.15 -23.42 3.86
CA VAL A 360 -0.21 -23.38 4.99
C VAL A 360 1.16 -22.96 4.50
N ALA A 361 1.70 -23.58 3.47
CA ALA A 361 2.99 -23.21 2.89
C ALA A 361 3.00 -21.73 2.46
N ARG A 362 1.91 -21.26 1.86
CA ARG A 362 1.68 -19.85 1.50
C ARG A 362 1.69 -18.92 2.72
N LEU A 363 1.04 -19.28 3.82
CA LEU A 363 1.10 -18.52 5.09
C LEU A 363 2.50 -18.55 5.74
N LYS A 364 3.20 -19.70 5.71
CA LYS A 364 4.59 -19.80 6.23
C LYS A 364 5.57 -18.90 5.49
N THR A 365 5.30 -18.70 4.21
CA THR A 365 6.21 -18.03 3.26
C THR A 365 5.75 -16.64 2.86
N GLY A 366 4.56 -16.20 3.28
CA GLY A 366 3.94 -14.93 2.87
C GLY A 366 3.64 -14.84 1.37
N ARG A 367 2.95 -15.83 0.78
CA ARG A 367 2.77 -15.96 -0.69
C ARG A 367 1.29 -16.24 -1.06
N PRO A 368 0.56 -15.52 -1.92
CA PRO A 368 -0.43 -16.20 -2.79
C PRO A 368 -0.51 -15.70 -4.22
N THR A 369 -0.29 -16.59 -5.19
CA THR A 369 -0.42 -16.28 -6.63
C THR A 369 -1.87 -15.92 -7.02
N PRO A 370 -2.20 -14.67 -7.42
CA PRO A 370 -3.46 -14.37 -8.09
C PRO A 370 -3.50 -15.02 -9.48
N ARG A 371 -4.70 -15.15 -10.06
CA ARG A 371 -4.86 -15.68 -11.42
C ARG A 371 -4.13 -14.77 -12.41
N PRO A 372 -3.27 -15.31 -13.29
CA PRO A 372 -2.56 -14.53 -14.30
C PRO A 372 -3.52 -13.67 -15.14
N GLY A 373 -3.22 -12.37 -15.27
CA GLY A 373 -3.91 -11.44 -16.18
C GLY A 373 -5.13 -10.68 -15.61
N GLY A 374 -5.47 -10.82 -14.33
CA GLY A 374 -6.43 -9.94 -13.66
C GLY A 374 -5.83 -8.60 -13.19
N PRO A 375 -6.64 -7.55 -12.90
CA PRO A 375 -6.14 -6.27 -12.39
C PRO A 375 -5.40 -6.40 -11.03
N THR A 376 -5.67 -7.44 -10.26
CA THR A 376 -4.95 -7.79 -9.01
C THR A 376 -3.56 -8.41 -9.27
N ALA A 377 -3.32 -8.97 -10.47
CA ALA A 377 -2.08 -9.67 -10.80
C ALA A 377 -0.89 -8.73 -11.02
N ALA A 378 -1.11 -7.54 -11.59
CA ALA A 378 -0.04 -6.56 -11.80
C ALA A 378 0.49 -5.96 -10.48
N GLY A 379 -0.39 -5.59 -9.54
CA GLY A 379 0.01 -5.10 -8.23
C GLY A 379 0.73 -6.16 -7.39
N TYR A 380 0.31 -7.42 -7.53
CA TYR A 380 0.96 -8.56 -6.92
C TYR A 380 2.33 -8.88 -7.55
N ALA A 381 2.44 -8.83 -8.88
CA ALA A 381 3.70 -9.01 -9.57
C ALA A 381 4.73 -7.95 -9.16
N GLN A 382 4.29 -6.70 -8.96
CA GLN A 382 5.13 -5.62 -8.42
C GLN A 382 5.56 -5.89 -6.96
N THR A 383 4.65 -6.40 -6.13
CA THR A 383 4.93 -6.80 -4.75
C THR A 383 6.06 -7.84 -4.69
N LEU A 384 5.97 -8.86 -5.55
CA LEU A 384 6.99 -9.90 -5.64
C LEU A 384 8.32 -9.38 -6.14
N TYR A 385 8.32 -8.46 -7.10
CA TYR A 385 9.52 -7.75 -7.53
C TYR A 385 10.19 -6.99 -6.37
N LEU A 386 9.42 -6.21 -5.59
CA LEU A 386 9.95 -5.46 -4.45
C LEU A 386 10.51 -6.38 -3.36
N SER A 387 9.85 -7.52 -3.13
CA SER A 387 10.33 -8.55 -2.20
C SER A 387 11.61 -9.24 -2.70
N ALA A 388 11.71 -9.47 -4.02
CA ALA A 388 12.91 -10.01 -4.64
C ALA A 388 14.08 -9.04 -4.49
N ARG A 389 13.82 -7.75 -4.74
CA ARG A 389 14.77 -6.64 -4.62
C ARG A 389 15.37 -6.61 -3.22
N GLU A 390 14.53 -6.68 -2.22
CA GLU A 390 14.96 -6.72 -0.83
C GLU A 390 15.77 -7.97 -0.49
N SER A 391 15.33 -9.15 -0.95
CA SER A 391 16.05 -10.40 -0.72
C SER A 391 17.45 -10.37 -1.35
N ALA A 392 17.58 -9.78 -2.53
CA ALA A 392 18.86 -9.55 -3.19
C ALA A 392 19.76 -8.58 -2.41
N LEU A 393 19.20 -7.47 -1.88
CA LEU A 393 19.93 -6.55 -1.00
C LEU A 393 20.39 -7.20 0.32
N ARG A 394 19.69 -8.23 0.80
CA ARG A 394 20.10 -9.06 1.96
C ARG A 394 21.14 -10.13 1.60
N GLY A 395 21.46 -10.33 0.32
CA GLY A 395 22.34 -11.40 -0.15
C GLY A 395 21.68 -12.78 -0.21
N ASP A 396 20.35 -12.88 -0.08
CA ASP A 396 19.62 -14.15 -0.24
C ASP A 396 19.27 -14.35 -1.73
N GLU A 397 20.27 -14.78 -2.49
CA GLU A 397 20.17 -14.90 -3.95
C GLU A 397 19.11 -15.91 -4.39
N ALA A 398 18.98 -17.01 -3.65
CA ALA A 398 18.02 -18.07 -3.96
C ALA A 398 16.57 -17.60 -3.74
N GLU A 399 16.30 -16.89 -2.64
CA GLU A 399 14.98 -16.31 -2.38
C GLU A 399 14.65 -15.22 -3.41
N ALA A 400 15.61 -14.34 -3.73
CA ALA A 400 15.43 -13.29 -4.71
C ALA A 400 15.03 -13.84 -6.09
N LEU A 401 15.75 -14.85 -6.59
CA LEU A 401 15.44 -15.46 -7.89
C LEU A 401 14.08 -16.17 -7.89
N ALA A 402 13.75 -16.88 -6.82
CA ALA A 402 12.43 -17.52 -6.69
C ALA A 402 11.28 -16.49 -6.64
N LEU A 403 11.51 -15.30 -6.08
CA LEU A 403 10.55 -14.21 -6.08
C LEU A 403 10.42 -13.55 -7.46
N LEU A 404 11.52 -13.40 -8.21
CA LEU A 404 11.49 -12.90 -9.59
C LEU A 404 10.74 -13.84 -10.55
N ASP A 405 11.00 -15.15 -10.47
CA ASP A 405 10.28 -16.15 -11.27
C ASP A 405 8.77 -16.07 -11.03
N ARG A 406 8.38 -15.91 -9.76
CA ARG A 406 6.97 -15.73 -9.40
C ARG A 406 6.43 -14.40 -9.90
N ALA A 407 7.17 -13.31 -9.77
CA ALA A 407 6.77 -12.00 -10.24
C ALA A 407 6.41 -12.08 -11.73
N VAL A 408 7.31 -12.67 -12.53
CA VAL A 408 7.12 -12.88 -13.97
C VAL A 408 5.95 -13.81 -14.27
N ALA A 409 5.83 -14.95 -13.57
CA ALA A 409 4.70 -15.87 -13.74
C ALA A 409 3.34 -15.20 -13.44
N THR A 410 3.33 -14.15 -12.63
CA THR A 410 2.13 -13.36 -12.29
C THR A 410 1.92 -12.11 -13.14
N GLY A 411 2.81 -11.83 -14.10
CA GLY A 411 2.66 -10.74 -15.06
C GLY A 411 3.64 -9.57 -14.89
N PHE A 412 4.71 -9.72 -14.12
CA PHE A 412 5.78 -8.72 -14.09
C PHE A 412 6.47 -8.64 -15.44
N THR A 413 6.49 -7.45 -16.05
CA THR A 413 7.06 -7.22 -17.39
C THR A 413 8.03 -6.05 -17.45
N GLN A 414 8.35 -5.42 -16.31
CA GLN A 414 9.21 -4.23 -16.24
C GLN A 414 10.71 -4.63 -16.22
N PHE A 415 11.16 -5.34 -17.27
CA PHE A 415 12.52 -5.88 -17.35
C PHE A 415 13.60 -4.79 -17.42
N GLY A 416 13.31 -3.60 -17.93
CA GLY A 416 14.23 -2.46 -17.88
C GLY A 416 14.56 -2.04 -16.44
N MET A 417 13.55 -2.07 -15.56
CA MET A 417 13.73 -1.84 -14.13
C MET A 417 14.59 -2.95 -13.51
N LEU A 418 14.30 -4.22 -13.81
CA LEU A 418 15.08 -5.36 -13.33
C LEU A 418 16.56 -5.30 -13.78
N GLN A 419 16.82 -4.78 -14.99
CA GLN A 419 18.17 -4.60 -15.52
C GLN A 419 18.97 -3.47 -14.86
N THR A 420 18.29 -2.42 -14.37
CA THR A 420 18.94 -1.22 -13.84
C THR A 420 18.94 -1.13 -12.32
N ASP A 421 18.10 -1.92 -11.65
CA ASP A 421 18.00 -1.90 -10.19
C ASP A 421 19.23 -2.54 -9.54
N ASN A 422 20.01 -1.70 -8.86
CA ASN A 422 21.27 -2.07 -8.21
C ASN A 422 21.11 -3.10 -7.09
N ALA A 423 19.90 -3.32 -6.60
CA ALA A 423 19.61 -4.39 -5.66
C ALA A 423 20.01 -5.78 -6.16
N PHE A 424 19.98 -5.98 -7.49
CA PHE A 424 20.26 -7.27 -8.12
C PHE A 424 21.69 -7.37 -8.65
N ASP A 425 22.60 -6.47 -8.26
CA ASP A 425 23.99 -6.47 -8.74
C ASP A 425 24.72 -7.79 -8.44
N LEU A 426 24.42 -8.42 -7.31
CA LEU A 426 24.94 -9.75 -6.96
C LEU A 426 24.41 -10.88 -7.86
N LEU A 427 23.22 -10.71 -8.45
CA LEU A 427 22.59 -11.71 -9.31
C LEU A 427 23.00 -11.58 -10.79
N ARG A 428 23.73 -10.53 -11.17
CA ARG A 428 24.03 -10.23 -12.59
C ARG A 428 24.78 -11.37 -13.27
N GLU A 429 25.63 -12.07 -12.52
CA GLU A 429 26.40 -13.20 -13.02
C GLU A 429 25.70 -14.55 -12.86
N ASP A 430 24.59 -14.64 -12.12
CA ASP A 430 23.82 -15.88 -11.96
C ASP A 430 23.14 -16.28 -13.30
N GLU A 431 23.34 -17.53 -13.71
CA GLU A 431 22.84 -18.05 -14.99
C GLU A 431 21.31 -18.04 -15.10
N ARG A 432 20.58 -18.20 -13.99
CA ARG A 432 19.11 -18.12 -13.97
C ARG A 432 18.65 -16.68 -14.20
N PHE A 433 19.33 -15.71 -13.59
CA PHE A 433 19.04 -14.30 -13.81
C PHE A 433 19.31 -13.88 -15.26
N LYS A 434 20.45 -14.32 -15.83
CA LYS A 434 20.78 -14.10 -17.24
C LYS A 434 19.74 -14.72 -18.17
N ALA A 435 19.31 -15.96 -17.90
CA ALA A 435 18.28 -16.64 -18.67
C ALA A 435 16.93 -15.90 -18.61
N LEU A 436 16.52 -15.43 -17.43
CA LEU A 436 15.31 -14.63 -17.24
C LEU A 436 15.33 -13.35 -18.10
N LEU A 437 16.46 -12.64 -18.10
CA LEU A 437 16.63 -11.42 -18.90
C LEU A 437 16.72 -11.70 -20.40
N ALA A 438 17.29 -12.83 -20.81
CA ALA A 438 17.38 -13.23 -22.22
C ALA A 438 15.99 -13.56 -22.80
N ASP A 439 15.07 -14.07 -21.98
CA ASP A 439 13.74 -14.52 -22.39
C ASP A 439 12.66 -13.42 -22.30
N ARG A 440 13.03 -12.19 -21.94
CA ARG A 440 12.12 -11.06 -21.69
C ARG A 440 11.14 -10.79 -22.84
N GLU A 441 11.57 -10.88 -24.09
CA GLU A 441 10.72 -10.56 -25.24
C GLU A 441 9.58 -11.56 -25.40
N ARG A 442 9.88 -12.86 -25.23
CA ARG A 442 8.88 -13.93 -25.23
C ARG A 442 7.88 -13.75 -24.09
N ILE A 443 8.39 -13.50 -22.88
CA ILE A 443 7.57 -13.31 -21.67
C ILE A 443 6.59 -12.13 -21.86
N VAL A 444 7.08 -11.01 -22.36
CA VAL A 444 6.25 -9.82 -22.61
C VAL A 444 5.22 -10.08 -23.70
N ALA A 445 5.60 -10.76 -24.79
CA ALA A 445 4.66 -11.12 -25.86
C ALA A 445 3.53 -12.03 -25.33
N GLU A 446 3.86 -13.05 -24.53
CA GLU A 446 2.87 -13.92 -23.89
C GLU A 446 1.96 -13.18 -22.92
N PHE A 447 2.50 -12.24 -22.15
CA PHE A 447 1.72 -11.37 -21.27
C PHE A 447 0.71 -10.55 -22.09
N LEU A 448 1.14 -9.91 -23.17
CA LEU A 448 0.27 -9.10 -24.02
C LEU A 448 -0.81 -9.94 -24.69
N THR A 449 -0.48 -11.12 -25.19
CA THR A 449 -1.49 -12.04 -25.74
C THR A 449 -2.54 -12.40 -24.70
N LYS A 450 -2.13 -12.83 -23.50
CA LYS A 450 -3.06 -13.21 -22.42
C LYS A 450 -3.92 -12.03 -21.97
N ALA A 451 -3.31 -10.87 -21.76
CA ALA A 451 -4.01 -9.65 -21.36
C ALA A 451 -5.00 -9.17 -22.44
N THR A 452 -4.64 -9.27 -23.72
CA THR A 452 -5.53 -8.98 -24.85
C THR A 452 -6.75 -9.89 -24.85
N THR A 453 -6.56 -11.20 -24.71
CA THR A 453 -7.67 -12.17 -24.64
C THR A 453 -8.63 -11.84 -23.49
N LEU A 454 -8.09 -11.56 -22.29
CA LEU A 454 -8.91 -11.23 -21.12
C LEU A 454 -9.68 -9.91 -21.29
N LEU A 455 -9.06 -8.91 -21.93
CA LEU A 455 -9.74 -7.65 -22.24
C LEU A 455 -10.88 -7.87 -23.25
N LEU A 456 -10.67 -8.66 -24.30
CA LEU A 456 -11.72 -8.99 -25.27
C LEU A 456 -12.87 -9.76 -24.64
N ASP A 457 -12.57 -10.75 -23.78
CA ASP A 457 -13.59 -11.49 -23.04
C ASP A 457 -14.42 -10.57 -22.13
N ARG A 458 -13.77 -9.58 -21.49
CA ARG A 458 -14.42 -8.60 -20.62
C ARG A 458 -15.25 -7.57 -21.39
N LEU A 459 -14.74 -7.08 -22.52
CA LEU A 459 -15.36 -6.04 -23.35
C LEU A 459 -16.46 -6.59 -24.27
N GLY A 460 -16.47 -7.90 -24.48
CA GLY A 460 -17.45 -8.60 -25.31
C GLY A 460 -17.15 -8.52 -26.81
N LYS A 461 -17.97 -9.24 -27.58
CA LYS A 461 -17.75 -9.53 -29.01
C LYS A 461 -17.75 -8.31 -29.94
N SER A 462 -18.20 -7.15 -29.47
CA SER A 462 -18.19 -5.91 -30.26
C SER A 462 -16.79 -5.30 -30.39
N HIS A 463 -15.85 -5.69 -29.53
CA HIS A 463 -14.47 -5.22 -29.54
C HIS A 463 -13.56 -6.22 -30.25
N THR A 464 -12.66 -5.69 -31.09
CA THR A 464 -11.65 -6.49 -31.80
C THR A 464 -10.30 -5.80 -31.77
N VAL A 465 -9.22 -6.57 -31.98
CA VAL A 465 -7.90 -5.98 -32.26
C VAL A 465 -7.94 -5.30 -33.63
N VAL A 466 -7.47 -4.06 -33.70
CA VAL A 466 -7.52 -3.21 -34.89
C VAL A 466 -6.15 -2.69 -35.33
N SER A 467 -5.09 -2.92 -34.55
CA SER A 467 -3.70 -2.64 -34.94
C SER A 467 -3.07 -3.79 -35.72
N GLU A 468 -1.91 -3.54 -36.34
CA GLU A 468 -1.16 -4.55 -37.05
C GLU A 468 -0.29 -5.40 -36.11
N ALA A 469 0.02 -6.64 -36.51
CA ALA A 469 0.77 -7.58 -35.68
C ALA A 469 2.18 -7.08 -35.27
N ASN A 470 2.76 -6.18 -36.07
CA ASN A 470 4.11 -5.64 -35.85
C ASN A 470 4.12 -4.25 -35.21
N ASP A 471 2.96 -3.66 -34.90
CA ASP A 471 2.92 -2.39 -34.19
C ASP A 471 3.44 -2.57 -32.74
N PRO A 472 4.11 -1.57 -32.16
CA PRO A 472 4.53 -1.59 -30.75
C PRO A 472 3.34 -1.42 -29.79
N TYR A 473 2.10 -1.55 -30.26
CA TYR A 473 0.88 -1.44 -29.48
C TYR A 473 -0.19 -2.36 -30.06
N VAL A 474 -1.02 -2.92 -29.17
CA VAL A 474 -2.23 -3.66 -29.51
C VAL A 474 -3.41 -2.73 -29.26
N VAL A 475 -4.07 -2.28 -30.33
CA VAL A 475 -5.26 -1.43 -30.22
C VAL A 475 -6.50 -2.29 -30.27
N ILE A 476 -7.38 -2.15 -29.28
CA ILE A 476 -8.67 -2.82 -29.15
C ILE A 476 -9.76 -1.74 -29.27
N ALA A 477 -10.69 -1.91 -30.20
CA ALA A 477 -11.76 -0.95 -30.42
C ALA A 477 -13.08 -1.63 -30.81
N ALA A 478 -14.20 -0.98 -30.46
CA ALA A 478 -15.51 -1.35 -30.99
C ALA A 478 -15.72 -0.78 -32.40
N GLY A 479 -16.22 -1.62 -33.32
CA GLY A 479 -16.52 -1.20 -34.71
C GLY A 479 -15.43 -1.46 -35.75
N GLY A 480 -14.40 -2.25 -35.42
CA GLY A 480 -13.38 -2.72 -36.38
C GLY A 480 -12.33 -1.67 -36.76
N ALA A 481 -11.52 -1.95 -37.79
CA ALA A 481 -10.32 -1.19 -38.12
C ALA A 481 -10.55 0.33 -38.33
N ALA A 482 -11.68 0.71 -38.94
CA ALA A 482 -12.01 2.11 -39.16
C ALA A 482 -12.12 2.92 -37.86
N ALA A 483 -12.59 2.29 -36.78
CA ALA A 483 -12.76 2.92 -35.47
C ALA A 483 -11.43 3.22 -34.77
N GLY A 484 -10.34 2.52 -35.12
CA GLY A 484 -9.02 2.69 -34.50
C GLY A 484 -8.03 3.50 -35.32
N LYS A 485 -8.30 3.73 -36.61
CA LYS A 485 -7.33 4.30 -37.55
C LYS A 485 -6.74 5.65 -37.09
N GLU A 486 -7.61 6.60 -36.72
CA GLU A 486 -7.18 7.93 -36.27
C GLU A 486 -6.28 7.84 -35.02
N THR A 487 -6.65 7.00 -34.05
CA THR A 487 -5.83 6.75 -32.86
C THR A 487 -4.48 6.15 -33.26
N ILE A 488 -4.45 5.12 -34.11
CA ILE A 488 -3.21 4.48 -34.56
C ILE A 488 -2.28 5.49 -35.24
N ASP A 489 -2.80 6.37 -36.09
CA ASP A 489 -2.02 7.41 -36.76
C ASP A 489 -1.45 8.43 -35.74
N ILE A 490 -2.22 8.80 -34.71
CA ILE A 490 -1.76 9.64 -33.60
C ILE A 490 -0.66 8.95 -32.80
N LEU A 491 -0.86 7.69 -32.38
CA LEU A 491 0.13 6.91 -31.63
C LEU A 491 1.44 6.81 -32.41
N ARG A 492 1.37 6.51 -33.72
CA ARG A 492 2.54 6.42 -34.60
C ARG A 492 3.28 7.76 -34.70
N THR A 493 2.54 8.85 -34.85
CA THR A 493 3.09 10.21 -34.94
C THR A 493 3.79 10.60 -33.64
N ILE A 494 3.14 10.41 -32.50
CA ILE A 494 3.65 10.76 -31.18
C ILE A 494 4.89 9.92 -30.83
N ALA A 495 4.85 8.60 -31.04
CA ALA A 495 5.99 7.73 -30.83
C ALA A 495 7.20 8.17 -31.68
N GLY A 496 6.96 8.50 -32.95
CA GLY A 496 8.01 8.95 -33.86
C GLY A 496 8.62 10.31 -33.48
N LEU A 497 7.80 11.28 -33.06
CA LEU A 497 8.26 12.63 -32.73
C LEU A 497 8.89 12.73 -31.33
N HIS A 498 8.31 12.07 -30.32
CA HIS A 498 8.93 12.05 -28.99
C HIS A 498 10.25 11.27 -28.98
N GLY A 499 10.35 10.20 -29.79
CA GLY A 499 11.60 9.45 -29.95
C GLY A 499 12.76 10.29 -30.50
N LYS A 500 12.48 11.38 -31.22
CA LYS A 500 13.50 12.32 -31.73
C LYS A 500 13.91 13.38 -30.71
N THR A 501 13.07 13.68 -29.73
CA THR A 501 13.18 14.90 -28.90
C THR A 501 13.37 14.61 -27.42
N LEU A 502 12.42 13.94 -26.77
CA LEU A 502 12.36 13.75 -25.32
C LEU A 502 12.82 12.34 -24.91
N PHE A 503 12.15 11.30 -25.41
CA PHE A 503 12.29 9.94 -24.92
C PHE A 503 13.24 9.15 -25.81
N ARG A 504 14.51 9.09 -25.41
CA ARG A 504 15.57 8.44 -26.20
C ARG A 504 15.48 6.91 -26.12
N ASN A 505 14.93 6.38 -25.04
CA ASN A 505 14.78 4.95 -24.87
C ASN A 505 13.47 4.49 -25.50
N LYS A 506 13.56 3.43 -26.32
CA LYS A 506 12.37 2.81 -26.91
C LYS A 506 11.64 1.99 -25.85
N ALA A 507 10.32 1.96 -25.95
CA ALA A 507 9.51 1.07 -25.14
C ALA A 507 9.90 -0.39 -25.36
N GLN A 508 10.26 -1.06 -24.26
CA GLN A 508 10.53 -2.49 -24.24
C GLN A 508 9.21 -3.22 -23.99
N GLY A 509 8.63 -3.78 -25.05
CA GLY A 509 7.31 -4.41 -24.99
C GLY A 509 6.19 -3.51 -25.51
N GLY A 510 5.13 -4.15 -26.00
CA GLY A 510 3.97 -3.44 -26.54
C GLY A 510 3.06 -2.84 -25.46
N PHE A 511 2.30 -1.83 -25.85
CA PHE A 511 1.22 -1.25 -25.04
C PHE A 511 -0.13 -1.83 -25.44
N LEU A 512 -1.06 -2.00 -24.50
CA LEU A 512 -2.46 -2.26 -24.81
C LEU A 512 -3.20 -0.92 -24.88
N VAL A 513 -3.97 -0.66 -25.92
CA VAL A 513 -4.77 0.56 -26.08
C VAL A 513 -6.22 0.15 -26.27
N VAL A 514 -7.09 0.54 -25.33
CA VAL A 514 -8.52 0.23 -25.37
C VAL A 514 -9.30 1.50 -25.69
N LEU A 515 -10.02 1.47 -26.80
CA LEU A 515 -10.91 2.55 -27.22
C LEU A 515 -12.35 2.17 -26.89
N THR A 516 -13.01 3.00 -26.09
CA THR A 516 -14.40 2.79 -25.69
C THR A 516 -15.22 4.08 -25.81
N ASP A 517 -16.50 3.96 -26.16
CA ASP A 517 -17.49 5.05 -26.01
C ASP A 517 -18.39 4.82 -24.80
N ASP A 518 -18.31 3.63 -24.20
CA ASP A 518 -19.10 3.25 -23.04
C ASP A 518 -18.43 3.79 -21.78
N ALA A 519 -19.07 4.80 -21.18
CA ALA A 519 -18.62 5.42 -19.95
C ALA A 519 -18.60 4.45 -18.76
N GLU A 520 -19.52 3.49 -18.69
CA GLU A 520 -19.54 2.49 -17.61
C GLU A 520 -18.44 1.45 -17.81
N ALA A 521 -18.19 1.01 -19.06
CA ALA A 521 -17.03 0.17 -19.37
C ALA A 521 -15.71 0.89 -19.05
N PHE A 522 -15.60 2.19 -19.39
CA PHE A 522 -14.44 3.02 -19.05
C PHE A 522 -14.23 3.09 -17.53
N VAL A 523 -15.29 3.39 -16.78
CA VAL A 523 -15.26 3.45 -15.31
C VAL A 523 -14.86 2.09 -14.72
N ALA A 524 -15.41 0.99 -15.23
CA ALA A 524 -15.09 -0.35 -14.78
C ALA A 524 -13.64 -0.75 -15.06
N LEU A 525 -13.07 -0.33 -16.20
CA LEU A 525 -11.65 -0.55 -16.53
C LEU A 525 -10.73 0.30 -15.66
N ARG A 526 -11.15 1.53 -15.29
CA ARG A 526 -10.39 2.42 -14.41
C ARG A 526 -10.40 1.98 -12.94
N GLY A 527 -11.39 1.19 -12.54
CA GLY A 527 -11.57 0.73 -11.16
C GLY A 527 -12.68 1.43 -10.39
N GLY A 528 -13.61 2.13 -11.04
CA GLY A 528 -14.70 2.86 -10.40
C GLY A 528 -14.34 4.30 -10.02
N GLY A 529 -15.29 5.07 -9.47
CA GLY A 529 -15.04 6.41 -8.91
C GLY A 529 -15.84 7.54 -9.59
N PRO A 530 -16.30 8.59 -8.89
CA PRO A 530 -16.76 9.84 -9.51
C PRO A 530 -15.63 10.47 -10.35
N GLU A 531 -14.37 10.35 -9.90
CA GLU A 531 -13.19 10.77 -10.67
C GLU A 531 -12.99 9.97 -11.97
N ALA A 532 -13.42 8.71 -12.01
CA ALA A 532 -13.40 7.91 -13.24
C ALA A 532 -14.44 8.37 -14.27
N ARG A 533 -15.55 8.99 -13.83
CA ARG A 533 -16.56 9.54 -14.74
C ARG A 533 -16.07 10.84 -15.39
N THR A 534 -15.22 11.61 -14.71
CA THR A 534 -14.70 12.89 -15.19
C THR A 534 -13.46 12.75 -16.06
N SER A 535 -12.67 11.67 -15.93
CA SER A 535 -11.45 11.51 -16.73
C SER A 535 -11.70 11.10 -18.17
N ALA A 536 -11.01 11.76 -19.09
CA ALA A 536 -11.07 11.48 -20.52
C ALA A 536 -10.31 10.20 -20.92
N GLY A 537 -9.22 9.90 -20.21
CA GLY A 537 -8.39 8.71 -20.43
C GLY A 537 -7.70 8.29 -19.14
N PHE A 538 -6.93 7.20 -19.20
CA PHE A 538 -5.87 6.92 -18.23
C PHE A 538 -4.89 5.89 -18.79
N TYR A 539 -3.62 6.02 -18.41
CA TYR A 539 -2.60 4.98 -18.56
C TYR A 539 -2.35 4.25 -17.23
N ASN A 540 -2.48 2.92 -17.25
CA ASN A 540 -2.06 2.05 -16.16
C ASN A 540 -0.70 1.42 -16.50
N HIS A 541 0.34 1.90 -15.83
CA HIS A 541 1.71 1.41 -15.99
C HIS A 541 1.84 -0.09 -15.70
N GLY A 542 1.24 -0.57 -14.60
CA GLY A 542 1.37 -1.96 -14.15
C GLY A 542 0.78 -2.98 -15.12
N THR A 543 -0.27 -2.62 -15.86
CA THR A 543 -0.87 -3.47 -16.90
C THR A 543 -0.48 -3.04 -18.31
N ARG A 544 0.37 -2.00 -18.46
CA ARG A 544 0.72 -1.34 -19.72
C ARG A 544 -0.50 -1.04 -20.59
N THR A 545 -1.61 -0.68 -19.95
CA THR A 545 -2.91 -0.49 -20.60
C THR A 545 -3.28 0.97 -20.58
N LEU A 546 -3.46 1.52 -21.77
CA LEU A 546 -4.04 2.81 -22.05
C LEU A 546 -5.53 2.62 -22.33
N VAL A 547 -6.41 3.35 -21.67
CA VAL A 547 -7.86 3.36 -21.97
C VAL A 547 -8.27 4.78 -22.33
N ILE A 548 -8.89 4.95 -23.49
CA ILE A 548 -9.29 6.26 -24.03
C ILE A 548 -10.79 6.25 -24.34
N ARG A 549 -11.49 7.31 -23.92
CA ARG A 549 -12.86 7.59 -24.39
C ARG A 549 -12.78 8.27 -25.75
N ARG A 550 -13.31 7.67 -26.83
CA ARG A 550 -13.13 8.27 -28.18
C ARG A 550 -13.79 9.64 -28.31
N GLY A 551 -14.86 9.90 -27.56
CA GLY A 551 -15.58 11.17 -27.57
C GLY A 551 -14.81 12.39 -27.01
N THR A 552 -13.63 12.21 -26.42
CA THR A 552 -12.87 13.31 -25.78
C THR A 552 -11.78 13.91 -26.65
N GLY A 553 -11.67 13.45 -27.90
CA GLY A 553 -10.77 14.02 -28.89
C GLY A 553 -9.31 13.58 -28.77
N THR A 554 -8.52 14.00 -29.76
CA THR A 554 -7.14 13.55 -30.00
C THR A 554 -6.17 13.96 -28.89
N GLY A 555 -6.42 15.07 -28.20
CA GLY A 555 -5.61 15.57 -27.09
C GLY A 555 -5.53 14.61 -25.90
N THR A 556 -6.60 13.85 -25.64
CA THR A 556 -6.60 12.82 -24.58
C THR A 556 -5.66 11.68 -24.93
N THR A 557 -5.73 11.19 -26.18
CA THR A 557 -4.82 10.16 -26.69
C THR A 557 -3.38 10.62 -26.59
N ALA A 558 -3.10 11.88 -26.94
CA ALA A 558 -1.76 12.43 -26.87
C ALA A 558 -1.21 12.51 -25.45
N HIS A 559 -2.00 13.00 -24.50
CA HIS A 559 -1.63 13.08 -23.09
C HIS A 559 -1.24 11.71 -22.54
N GLU A 560 -2.15 10.74 -22.67
CA GLU A 560 -2.00 9.46 -22.02
C GLU A 560 -0.96 8.57 -22.71
N PHE A 561 -0.79 8.71 -24.02
CA PHE A 561 0.30 8.01 -24.72
C PHE A 561 1.66 8.64 -24.43
N THR A 562 1.72 9.95 -24.19
CA THR A 562 2.94 10.60 -23.67
C THR A 562 3.34 9.98 -22.33
N HIS A 563 2.39 9.71 -21.43
CA HIS A 563 2.68 8.97 -20.20
C HIS A 563 3.26 7.58 -20.50
N ALA A 564 2.65 6.82 -21.40
CA ALA A 564 3.13 5.48 -21.75
C ALA A 564 4.60 5.50 -22.22
N LEU A 565 4.96 6.44 -23.10
CA LEU A 565 6.33 6.61 -23.58
C LEU A 565 7.28 7.13 -22.50
N HIS A 566 6.81 8.06 -21.67
CA HIS A 566 7.60 8.58 -20.56
C HIS A 566 7.90 7.50 -19.52
N PHE A 567 6.92 6.67 -19.17
CA PHE A 567 7.12 5.51 -18.30
C PHE A 567 8.10 4.50 -18.87
N ALA A 568 8.05 4.25 -20.18
CA ALA A 568 9.02 3.39 -20.84
C ALA A 568 10.46 3.97 -20.77
N ASP A 569 10.61 5.29 -20.91
CA ASP A 569 11.91 5.96 -20.75
C ASP A 569 12.40 5.88 -19.29
N MET A 570 11.51 6.10 -18.32
CA MET A 570 11.81 5.95 -16.90
C MET A 570 12.21 4.52 -16.53
N GLU A 571 11.54 3.49 -17.08
CA GLU A 571 11.90 2.08 -16.88
C GLU A 571 13.31 1.77 -17.40
N ALA A 572 13.63 2.25 -18.60
CA ALA A 572 14.95 2.05 -19.21
C ALA A 572 16.07 2.77 -18.43
N LEU A 573 15.74 3.89 -17.78
CA LEU A 573 16.67 4.67 -16.98
C LEU A 573 16.74 4.25 -15.50
N GLY A 574 15.81 3.42 -15.03
CA GLY A 574 15.66 3.08 -13.61
C GLY A 574 15.23 4.27 -12.74
N GLN A 575 14.36 5.15 -13.26
CA GLN A 575 13.98 6.42 -12.62
C GLN A 575 12.48 6.47 -12.28
N THR A 576 12.09 7.36 -11.37
CA THR A 576 10.67 7.60 -11.02
C THR A 576 10.43 9.09 -10.88
N HIS A 577 10.03 9.73 -11.97
CA HIS A 577 9.95 11.19 -12.01
C HIS A 577 8.76 11.71 -11.18
N PRO A 578 8.90 12.90 -10.56
CA PRO A 578 7.85 13.50 -9.75
C PRO A 578 6.63 13.88 -10.61
N ILE A 579 5.46 13.98 -9.97
CA ILE A 579 4.19 14.16 -10.67
C ILE A 579 4.18 15.41 -11.57
N TRP A 580 4.84 16.50 -11.18
CA TRP A 580 4.92 17.71 -12.01
C TRP A 580 5.59 17.45 -13.38
N VAL A 581 6.59 16.57 -13.46
CA VAL A 581 7.25 16.22 -14.73
C VAL A 581 6.32 15.35 -15.56
N ARG A 582 5.73 14.32 -14.96
CA ARG A 582 4.84 13.37 -15.67
C ARG A 582 3.63 14.09 -16.25
N GLU A 583 2.92 14.82 -15.40
CA GLU A 583 1.72 15.56 -15.80
C GLU A 583 2.06 16.79 -16.63
N GLY A 584 3.21 17.44 -16.40
CA GLY A 584 3.66 18.57 -17.23
C GLY A 584 3.94 18.16 -18.67
N LEU A 585 4.66 17.05 -18.88
CA LEU A 585 4.92 16.51 -20.23
C LEU A 585 3.64 15.98 -20.88
N GLY A 586 2.83 15.18 -20.16
CA GLY A 586 1.56 14.68 -20.69
C GLY A 586 0.60 15.80 -21.06
N SER A 587 0.41 16.75 -20.14
CA SER A 587 -0.49 17.86 -20.36
C SER A 587 0.01 18.84 -21.41
N LEU A 588 1.31 19.02 -21.64
CA LEU A 588 1.83 19.92 -22.69
C LEU A 588 1.24 19.60 -24.07
N TYR A 589 1.03 18.32 -24.38
CA TYR A 589 0.63 17.86 -25.70
C TYR A 589 -0.87 17.61 -25.88
N GLU A 590 -1.71 17.92 -24.89
CA GLU A 590 -3.19 17.86 -25.02
C GLU A 590 -3.71 18.77 -26.14
N GLU A 591 -2.97 19.83 -26.44
CA GLU A 591 -3.16 20.66 -27.62
C GLU A 591 -1.78 20.83 -28.24
N SER A 592 -1.54 20.24 -29.40
CA SER A 592 -0.23 20.22 -30.03
C SER A 592 -0.31 20.11 -31.55
N ASP A 593 0.75 20.57 -32.22
CA ASP A 593 0.90 20.50 -33.68
C ASP A 593 2.15 19.67 -34.02
N PRO A 594 2.04 18.60 -34.82
CA PRO A 594 3.20 17.86 -35.30
C PRO A 594 4.04 18.73 -36.25
N ARG A 595 5.32 18.88 -35.93
CA ARG A 595 6.32 19.53 -36.77
C ARG A 595 7.39 18.51 -37.21
N PRO A 596 8.16 18.79 -38.29
CA PRO A 596 9.21 17.88 -38.75
C PRO A 596 10.26 17.54 -37.69
N ASP A 597 10.54 18.48 -36.78
CA ASP A 597 11.55 18.45 -35.72
C ASP A 597 11.02 17.98 -34.36
N GLY A 598 9.70 17.93 -34.16
CA GLY A 598 9.12 17.48 -32.90
C GLY A 598 7.61 17.73 -32.81
N LEU A 599 7.03 17.29 -31.71
CA LEU A 599 5.66 17.66 -31.35
C LEU A 599 5.73 18.97 -30.55
N VAL A 600 4.96 19.99 -30.95
CA VAL A 600 4.97 21.31 -30.34
C VAL A 600 3.65 21.54 -29.63
N GLY A 601 3.68 21.70 -28.29
CA GLY A 601 2.50 22.08 -27.52
C GLY A 601 2.04 23.49 -27.85
N LEU A 602 0.73 23.74 -27.78
CA LEU A 602 0.09 25.04 -28.03
C LEU A 602 -0.55 25.58 -26.74
N VAL A 603 -1.13 26.79 -26.77
CA VAL A 603 -1.98 27.29 -25.68
C VAL A 603 -3.32 26.56 -25.68
N ASN A 604 -3.90 26.33 -24.49
CA ASN A 604 -5.19 25.64 -24.35
C ASN A 604 -6.06 26.19 -23.21
N TRP A 605 -7.19 25.52 -22.97
CA TRP A 605 -8.20 25.86 -21.97
C TRP A 605 -7.70 25.94 -20.52
N ARG A 606 -6.49 25.47 -20.20
CA ARG A 606 -5.89 25.60 -18.86
C ARG A 606 -5.30 27.00 -18.61
N LEU A 607 -4.99 27.79 -19.65
CA LEU A 607 -4.38 29.11 -19.50
C LEU A 607 -5.25 30.10 -18.72
N PRO A 608 -6.55 30.27 -19.04
CA PRO A 608 -7.39 31.22 -18.31
C PRO A 608 -7.51 30.87 -16.82
N LEU A 609 -7.53 29.58 -16.49
CA LEU A 609 -7.55 29.08 -15.11
C LEU A 609 -6.26 29.46 -14.38
N LEU A 610 -5.09 29.26 -14.99
CA LEU A 610 -3.81 29.63 -14.39
C LEU A 610 -3.69 31.15 -14.21
N LYS A 611 -4.04 31.94 -15.22
CA LYS A 611 -4.04 33.41 -15.14
C LYS A 611 -4.92 33.90 -14.00
N LYS A 612 -6.11 33.33 -13.83
CA LYS A 612 -7.01 33.64 -12.72
C LYS A 612 -6.39 33.25 -11.36
N ALA A 613 -5.84 32.04 -11.24
CA ALA A 613 -5.20 31.59 -10.01
C ALA A 613 -4.01 32.49 -9.60
N LEU A 614 -3.21 32.94 -10.58
CA LEU A 614 -2.12 33.90 -10.36
C LEU A 614 -2.64 35.25 -9.89
N ALA A 615 -3.69 35.78 -10.52
CA ALA A 615 -4.29 37.06 -10.14
C ALA A 615 -4.90 37.03 -8.73
N ASP A 616 -5.51 35.91 -8.35
CA ASP A 616 -6.17 35.72 -7.06
C ASP A 616 -5.19 35.31 -5.93
N GLY A 617 -3.89 35.15 -6.24
CA GLY A 617 -2.88 34.69 -5.26
C GLY A 617 -3.11 33.25 -4.78
N GLN A 618 -3.71 32.40 -5.62
CA GLN A 618 -4.09 31.03 -5.28
C GLN A 618 -3.28 29.97 -6.04
N THR A 619 -2.06 30.32 -6.45
CA THR A 619 -1.05 29.37 -6.93
C THR A 619 -0.14 28.93 -5.78
N PHE A 620 0.73 27.96 -6.06
CA PHE A 620 1.81 27.57 -5.18
C PHE A 620 3.09 28.34 -5.54
N PRO A 621 3.96 28.70 -4.58
CA PRO A 621 5.32 29.10 -4.90
C PRO A 621 6.01 27.99 -5.70
N LEU A 622 6.73 28.34 -6.77
CA LEU A 622 7.28 27.36 -7.71
C LEU A 622 8.20 26.35 -7.03
N ARG A 623 9.05 26.80 -6.09
CA ARG A 623 9.89 25.91 -5.29
C ARG A 623 9.08 24.85 -4.54
N ALA A 624 8.05 25.26 -3.82
CA ALA A 624 7.20 24.35 -3.06
C ALA A 624 6.43 23.38 -3.99
N PHE A 625 6.03 23.85 -5.17
CA PHE A 625 5.40 23.02 -6.19
C PHE A 625 6.33 21.94 -6.73
N LEU A 626 7.60 22.26 -7.00
CA LEU A 626 8.58 21.29 -7.52
C LEU A 626 9.06 20.32 -6.44
N GLU A 627 9.19 20.77 -5.19
CA GLU A 627 9.61 19.94 -4.05
C GLU A 627 8.55 18.91 -3.64
N ASP A 628 7.27 19.31 -3.60
CA ASP A 628 6.15 18.50 -3.13
C ASP A 628 4.94 18.60 -4.06
N SER A 629 5.15 18.21 -5.31
CA SER A 629 4.10 18.24 -6.32
C SER A 629 2.93 17.32 -5.98
N ASP A 630 3.15 16.20 -5.29
CA ASP A 630 2.08 15.27 -4.89
C ASP A 630 1.04 15.95 -3.98
N ARG A 631 1.52 16.71 -2.98
CA ARG A 631 0.65 17.55 -2.14
C ARG A 631 -0.11 18.58 -2.96
N CYS A 632 0.57 19.28 -3.87
CA CYS A 632 -0.07 20.32 -4.69
C CYS A 632 -1.19 19.78 -5.59
N PHE A 633 -0.98 18.61 -6.22
CA PHE A 633 -2.02 17.93 -7.01
C PHE A 633 -3.19 17.46 -6.13
N ALA A 634 -2.91 17.00 -4.91
CA ALA A 634 -3.96 16.61 -3.96
C ALA A 634 -4.77 17.81 -3.44
N GLU A 635 -4.13 18.96 -3.21
CA GLU A 635 -4.78 20.17 -2.70
C GLU A 635 -5.61 20.87 -3.78
N ARG A 636 -5.06 21.07 -4.98
CA ARG A 636 -5.64 21.90 -6.04
C ARG A 636 -5.29 21.34 -7.43
N ILE A 637 -5.88 20.19 -7.78
CA ILE A 637 -5.55 19.43 -9.00
C ILE A 637 -5.57 20.29 -10.28
N ASP A 638 -6.59 21.13 -10.48
CA ASP A 638 -6.72 21.92 -11.70
C ASP A 638 -5.60 22.97 -11.86
N VAL A 639 -5.21 23.60 -10.75
CA VAL A 639 -4.12 24.59 -10.73
C VAL A 639 -2.78 23.91 -10.87
N ALA A 640 -2.57 22.77 -10.19
CA ALA A 640 -1.34 21.99 -10.28
C ALA A 640 -1.07 21.52 -11.72
N TYR A 641 -2.10 21.01 -12.41
CA TYR A 641 -2.02 20.68 -13.84
C TYR A 641 -1.64 21.89 -14.69
N ALA A 642 -2.31 23.03 -14.47
CA ALA A 642 -2.05 24.22 -15.27
C ALA A 642 -0.63 24.76 -15.03
N MET A 643 -0.14 24.76 -13.78
CA MET A 643 1.23 25.13 -13.45
C MET A 643 2.25 24.20 -14.12
N ALA A 644 2.07 22.87 -14.02
CA ALA A 644 2.97 21.89 -14.65
C ALA A 644 3.01 22.07 -16.18
N ARG A 645 1.85 22.17 -16.81
CA ARG A 645 1.73 22.40 -18.27
C ARG A 645 2.49 23.65 -18.69
N TYR A 646 2.19 24.79 -18.08
CA TYR A 646 2.73 26.07 -18.52
C TYR A 646 4.19 26.28 -18.12
N LEU A 647 4.72 25.53 -17.16
CA LEU A 647 6.15 25.43 -16.93
C LEU A 647 6.84 24.69 -18.08
N CYS A 648 6.32 23.52 -18.49
CA CYS A 648 6.85 22.79 -19.65
C CYS A 648 6.70 23.59 -20.95
N PHE A 649 5.58 24.30 -21.12
CA PHE A 649 5.36 25.21 -22.26
C PHE A 649 6.37 26.36 -22.27
N PHE A 650 6.65 27.00 -21.13
CA PHE A 650 7.68 28.02 -21.02
C PHE A 650 9.07 27.49 -21.41
N LEU A 651 9.43 26.29 -20.95
CA LEU A 651 10.69 25.65 -21.34
C LEU A 651 10.71 25.34 -22.85
N GLN A 652 9.58 24.95 -23.45
CA GLN A 652 9.46 24.73 -24.89
C GLN A 652 9.70 26.03 -25.67
N GLU A 653 9.02 27.12 -25.31
CA GLU A 653 9.15 28.42 -26.00
C GLU A 653 10.57 29.00 -25.87
N LYS A 654 11.31 28.64 -24.83
CA LYS A 654 12.73 28.99 -24.65
C LYS A 654 13.69 28.00 -25.31
N GLN A 655 13.20 26.96 -25.98
CA GLN A 655 14.00 25.86 -26.55
C GLN A 655 14.85 25.11 -25.51
N LEU A 656 14.39 25.11 -24.25
CA LEU A 656 15.07 24.49 -23.11
C LEU A 656 14.48 23.13 -22.72
N LEU A 657 13.28 22.77 -23.16
CA LEU A 657 12.58 21.56 -22.71
C LEU A 657 13.40 20.27 -22.92
N SER A 658 13.84 19.98 -24.15
CA SER A 658 14.65 18.79 -24.44
C SER A 658 16.04 18.82 -23.78
N PRO A 659 16.82 19.93 -23.84
CA PRO A 659 18.07 20.05 -23.10
C PRO A 659 17.92 19.85 -21.59
N TRP A 660 16.88 20.44 -21.00
CA TRP A 660 16.56 20.29 -19.58
C TRP A 660 16.21 18.85 -19.25
N TYR A 661 15.28 18.21 -19.97
CA TYR A 661 14.87 16.83 -19.70
C TYR A 661 16.07 15.87 -19.78
N ALA A 662 16.90 16.01 -20.81
CA ALA A 662 18.11 15.19 -20.94
C ALA A 662 19.11 15.42 -19.81
N ARG A 663 19.25 16.66 -19.30
CA ARG A 663 20.10 16.98 -18.14
C ARG A 663 19.51 16.40 -16.86
N TYR A 664 18.23 16.59 -16.64
CA TYR A 664 17.50 16.07 -15.49
C TYR A 664 17.64 14.55 -15.39
N CYS A 665 17.41 13.80 -16.47
CA CYS A 665 17.59 12.35 -16.49
C CYS A 665 19.03 11.93 -16.17
N ARG A 666 20.05 12.68 -16.61
CA ARG A 666 21.46 12.39 -16.27
C ARG A 666 21.78 12.66 -14.80
N ASN A 667 21.18 13.69 -14.21
CA ASN A 667 21.47 14.17 -12.86
C ASN A 667 20.47 13.66 -11.80
N TYR A 668 19.53 12.79 -12.20
CA TYR A 668 18.36 12.40 -11.41
C TYR A 668 18.69 11.88 -10.00
N ALA A 669 19.78 11.14 -9.83
CA ALA A 669 20.18 10.58 -8.53
C ALA A 669 20.38 11.66 -7.45
N ASP A 670 20.92 12.81 -7.86
CA ASP A 670 21.26 13.94 -6.98
C ASP A 670 20.25 15.10 -7.07
N ASP A 671 19.32 15.03 -8.01
CA ASP A 671 18.32 16.08 -8.28
C ASP A 671 16.97 15.46 -8.64
N ARG A 672 16.42 14.61 -7.76
CA ARG A 672 15.16 13.89 -7.99
C ARG A 672 13.95 14.77 -8.25
N LYS A 673 14.02 16.05 -7.87
CA LYS A 673 12.95 17.04 -8.07
C LYS A 673 13.15 17.89 -9.33
N GLY A 674 14.33 17.82 -9.95
CA GLY A 674 14.68 18.53 -11.18
C GLY A 674 14.97 20.02 -11.00
N ILE A 675 15.10 20.51 -9.77
CA ILE A 675 15.25 21.94 -9.46
C ILE A 675 16.62 22.43 -9.93
N ARG A 676 17.69 21.73 -9.54
CA ARG A 676 19.04 22.12 -9.93
C ARG A 676 19.21 22.03 -11.45
N SER A 677 18.62 21.02 -12.06
CA SER A 677 18.63 20.83 -13.52
C SER A 677 17.88 21.94 -14.25
N LEU A 678 16.79 22.47 -13.68
CA LEU A 678 16.09 23.66 -14.20
C LEU A 678 16.98 24.90 -14.12
N GLU A 679 17.58 25.17 -12.96
CA GLU A 679 18.46 26.33 -12.75
C GLU A 679 19.66 26.30 -13.71
N GLU A 680 20.28 25.15 -13.88
CA GLU A 680 21.40 24.95 -14.81
C GLU A 680 20.99 25.08 -16.28
N ALA A 681 19.83 24.54 -16.67
CA ALA A 681 19.33 24.64 -18.04
C ALA A 681 18.92 26.08 -18.37
N TYR A 682 18.34 26.80 -17.41
CA TYR A 682 17.89 28.17 -17.57
C TYR A 682 19.01 29.20 -17.43
N GLY A 683 20.05 28.88 -16.66
CA GLY A 683 21.19 29.75 -16.40
C GLY A 683 20.96 30.81 -15.32
N LYS A 684 19.84 30.74 -14.58
CA LYS A 684 19.51 31.65 -13.47
C LYS A 684 18.87 30.87 -12.30
N PRO A 685 18.89 31.41 -11.06
CA PRO A 685 18.22 30.80 -9.91
C PRO A 685 16.71 30.60 -10.12
N LEU A 686 16.13 29.62 -9.44
CA LEU A 686 14.73 29.24 -9.58
C LEU A 686 13.77 30.41 -9.32
N ASP A 687 14.08 31.28 -8.36
CA ASP A 687 13.23 32.41 -7.99
C ASP A 687 13.14 33.44 -9.14
N GLN A 688 14.21 33.58 -9.93
CA GLN A 688 14.19 34.41 -11.15
C GLN A 688 13.45 33.69 -12.28
N LEU A 689 13.59 32.37 -12.41
CA LEU A 689 12.81 31.57 -13.35
C LEU A 689 11.31 31.72 -13.07
N GLU A 690 10.89 31.63 -11.81
CA GLU A 690 9.50 31.81 -11.38
C GLU A 690 8.98 33.20 -11.80
N THR A 691 9.75 34.25 -11.55
CA THR A 691 9.40 35.61 -11.96
C THR A 691 9.22 35.71 -13.48
N ASP A 692 10.21 35.24 -14.25
CA ASP A 692 10.20 35.31 -15.72
C ASP A 692 9.09 34.44 -16.32
N TRP A 693 8.78 33.30 -15.69
CA TRP A 693 7.69 32.39 -16.05
C TRP A 693 6.32 33.00 -15.79
N ILE A 694 6.10 33.63 -14.64
CA ILE A 694 4.83 34.29 -14.29
C ILE A 694 4.54 35.42 -15.28
N GLU A 695 5.53 36.25 -15.60
CA GLU A 695 5.36 37.33 -16.59
C GLU A 695 5.08 36.79 -17.99
N PHE A 696 5.74 35.71 -18.38
CA PHE A 696 5.42 35.01 -19.62
C PHE A 696 3.97 34.51 -19.64
N VAL A 697 3.48 33.84 -18.59
CA VAL A 697 2.10 33.34 -18.51
C VAL A 697 1.08 34.48 -18.60
N LYS A 698 1.35 35.61 -17.95
CA LYS A 698 0.49 36.80 -18.03
C LYS A 698 0.43 37.39 -19.45
N ALA A 699 1.54 37.35 -20.18
CA ALA A 699 1.68 37.91 -21.53
C ALA A 699 1.11 37.02 -22.65
N LEU A 700 0.86 35.73 -22.40
CA LEU A 700 0.16 34.85 -23.34
C LEU A 700 -1.23 35.40 -23.69
N PRO A 701 -1.84 35.04 -24.83
CA PRO A 701 -3.14 35.57 -25.25
C PRO A 701 -4.31 35.19 -24.33
#